data_AF-A0A0X3NLM0-F1
#
_entry.id   AF-A0A0X3NLM0-F1
#
_cell.length_a   1.000
_cell.length_b   1.000
_cell.length_c   1.000
_cell.angle_alpha   90.00
_cell.angle_beta   90.00
_cell.angle_gamma   90.00
#
_symmetry.space_group_name_H-M   'P 1'
#
loop_
_entity.id
_entity.type
_entity.pdbx_description
1 polymer ?
#
loop_
_entity_poly.entity_id
_entity_poly.type
_entity_poly.pdbx_seq_one_letter_code
_entity_poly.pdbx_strand_id
1 'polypeptide(L)'
;MSFLTDIYVTVAMTVIKIIVYSYEYLTIPVYYLFRKTNYFMTFPEDEDSCYQKFNAADSRTLSMPVREGDPGSPWRAVEYIDNLVTDALPGCKTLPDLWLRTVKLWPNKLALGTRQVLGTDYEVLPNGKKIVKQTMGDYFWETYLEAEQRVSQLAAGIRDFLGPNTADQTPLVIFSETRCEWLYAAQAAFRLNRPLATLYATLGDEAVAHGLHQTQARVIFTSDELLSRVVKVVKSSPNVKYVIYFSNGVFQKQLGLKVDDMSRFSDTARKSVEEGLKSAPEHVKIFDILEMEEHGKKVIDEAPTSCTGDINKPYFNWQPPAAERAKPEDLAVIMYTSGSTGQPKGVEIMHRNLNSAIGGYFRRMPKLRPDSDIYIGYLPQAHVLELVCEICVLIMGIPIGYSSPQTLTDTSTRIKQDTCKGDLSVLRPTLFASVPTVLDRIAKAVWEKVKEGGPLMEAIFRFAYNYKWRRLTTGFPSIIVDLLIFRKVRGLIGGRVRCMVSGGAPLSEESHLFTNVCFAPLIQGYGLTETCAAACLMESGDLRGHHVGAPTPSVQIKLREWVDGGYSPHDKPSPRGEILISGSPVTRGYYKNPEATAEAFITEPDGTRWFCTGDIGMVHQDGSFSIIDRKKDLVKLQAGEYVSLVKVELAIAQSAYVENVCVYADPNHDFTICFVSPKISQIRKLAVELGLLEDVSRQVQETLPADRLKDESAVTLAEHQLLCKIKQIADIVLKDIQDVGRAKKLASFEIPRKLVLDADPWTPESGLVTEALKIKRHNMRPKFLKDIEEMYGIQKRA
;
A
#
# COMPACT_ATOMS: atom_id res chain seq x y z
N MET A 1 42.30 19.65 7.88
CA MET A 1 41.80 18.29 8.14
C MET A 1 41.13 17.67 6.91
N SER A 2 40.24 18.36 6.16
CA SER A 2 39.56 17.73 5.01
C SER A 2 40.51 17.18 3.94
N PHE A 3 41.60 17.87 3.62
CA PHE A 3 42.59 17.42 2.62
C PHE A 3 43.21 16.05 2.92
N LEU A 4 43.54 15.76 4.19
CA LEU A 4 44.09 14.47 4.60
C LEU A 4 43.02 13.38 4.58
N THR A 5 41.78 13.73 4.94
CA THR A 5 40.61 12.83 4.83
C THR A 5 40.34 12.48 3.38
N ASP A 6 40.42 13.45 2.46
CA ASP A 6 40.19 13.26 1.03
C ASP A 6 41.27 12.37 0.40
N ILE A 7 42.54 12.54 0.78
CA ILE A 7 43.63 11.66 0.35
C ILE A 7 43.40 10.23 0.86
N TYR A 8 43.10 10.08 2.15
CA TYR A 8 42.85 8.76 2.74
C TYR A 8 41.67 8.04 2.07
N VAL A 9 40.55 8.73 1.88
CA VAL A 9 39.37 8.19 1.18
C VAL A 9 39.74 7.80 -0.25
N THR A 10 40.50 8.64 -0.96
CA THR A 10 40.93 8.36 -2.34
C THR A 10 41.82 7.11 -2.43
N VAL A 11 42.80 6.98 -1.54
CA VAL A 11 43.69 5.81 -1.49
C VAL A 11 42.90 4.54 -1.17
N ALA A 12 42.07 4.58 -0.12
CA ALA A 12 41.23 3.44 0.27
C ALA A 12 40.29 3.00 -0.86
N MET A 13 39.61 3.96 -1.51
CA MET A 13 38.73 3.68 -2.65
C MET A 13 39.48 3.10 -3.85
N THR A 14 40.73 3.50 -4.09
CA THR A 14 41.56 2.97 -5.17
C THR A 14 41.86 1.48 -4.93
N VAL A 15 42.25 1.11 -3.70
CA VAL A 15 42.49 -0.28 -3.33
C VAL A 15 41.22 -1.13 -3.49
N ILE A 16 40.08 -0.65 -3.00
CA ILE A 16 38.80 -1.36 -3.12
C ILE A 16 38.43 -1.57 -4.59
N LYS A 17 38.57 -0.55 -5.43
CA LYS A 17 38.32 -0.65 -6.87
C LYS A 17 39.21 -1.68 -7.53
N ILE A 18 40.51 -1.69 -7.21
CA ILE A 18 41.46 -2.70 -7.75
C ILE A 18 41.00 -4.11 -7.39
N ILE A 19 40.61 -4.36 -6.14
CA ILE A 19 40.15 -5.68 -5.69
C ILE A 19 38.89 -6.11 -6.45
N VAL A 20 37.87 -5.24 -6.51
CA VAL A 20 36.59 -5.55 -7.15
C VAL A 20 36.75 -5.75 -8.66
N TYR A 21 37.50 -4.88 -9.34
CA TYR A 21 37.73 -5.02 -10.78
C TYR A 21 38.64 -6.20 -11.11
N SER A 22 39.64 -6.52 -10.28
CA SER A 22 40.47 -7.71 -10.49
C SER A 22 39.61 -8.98 -10.41
N TYR A 23 38.72 -9.07 -9.43
CA TYR A 23 37.73 -10.15 -9.35
C TYR A 23 36.84 -10.20 -10.59
N GLU A 24 36.37 -9.04 -11.07
CA GLU A 24 35.57 -8.94 -12.29
C GLU A 24 36.31 -9.52 -13.50
N TYR A 25 37.54 -9.08 -13.76
CA TYR A 25 38.36 -9.58 -14.87
C TYR A 25 38.64 -11.08 -14.79
N LEU A 26 38.90 -11.60 -13.59
CA LEU A 26 39.16 -13.03 -13.38
C LEU A 26 37.89 -13.89 -13.56
N THR A 27 36.72 -13.35 -13.23
CA THR A 27 35.46 -14.12 -13.28
C THR A 27 34.67 -13.95 -14.56
N ILE A 28 34.91 -12.90 -15.37
CA ILE A 28 34.23 -12.69 -16.67
C ILE A 28 34.32 -13.93 -17.59
N PRO A 29 35.51 -14.56 -17.82
CA PRO A 29 35.60 -15.73 -18.70
C PRO A 29 34.80 -16.90 -18.18
N VAL A 30 34.83 -17.12 -16.86
CA VAL A 30 34.07 -18.16 -16.16
C VAL A 30 32.57 -17.92 -16.35
N TYR A 31 32.08 -16.72 -16.06
CA TYR A 31 30.67 -16.37 -16.27
C TYR A 31 30.25 -16.53 -17.74
N TYR A 32 31.09 -16.12 -18.70
CA TYR A 32 30.75 -16.22 -20.12
C TYR A 32 30.68 -17.67 -20.61
N LEU A 33 31.62 -18.53 -20.17
CA LEU A 33 31.62 -19.97 -20.45
C LEU A 33 30.36 -20.65 -19.90
N PHE A 34 30.02 -20.39 -18.64
CA PHE A 34 28.88 -21.04 -17.98
C PHE A 34 27.52 -20.44 -18.39
N ARG A 35 27.45 -19.17 -18.81
CA ARG A 35 26.23 -18.54 -19.34
C ARG A 35 25.74 -19.15 -20.65
N LYS A 36 26.63 -19.72 -21.48
CA LYS A 36 26.24 -20.47 -22.68
C LYS A 36 25.71 -21.87 -22.36
N THR A 37 25.95 -22.37 -21.15
CA THR A 37 25.57 -23.70 -20.69
C THR A 37 24.79 -23.56 -19.38
N ASN A 38 23.50 -23.22 -19.46
CA ASN A 38 22.55 -23.18 -18.32
C ASN A 38 22.39 -24.53 -17.55
N TYR A 39 23.31 -25.48 -17.70
CA TYR A 39 23.15 -26.88 -17.33
C TYR A 39 24.06 -27.37 -16.18
N PHE A 40 25.16 -26.68 -15.84
CA PHE A 40 26.20 -27.27 -14.96
C PHE A 40 26.50 -26.53 -13.66
N MET A 41 25.91 -25.37 -13.40
CA MET A 41 25.99 -24.73 -12.08
C MET A 41 24.73 -23.90 -11.83
N THR A 42 23.85 -24.37 -10.96
CA THR A 42 22.89 -23.50 -10.28
C THR A 42 23.68 -22.60 -9.35
N PHE A 43 23.87 -21.33 -9.72
CA PHE A 43 24.30 -20.31 -8.77
C PHE A 43 23.31 -20.26 -7.59
N PRO A 44 23.72 -19.79 -6.39
CA PRO A 44 22.84 -19.70 -5.23
C PRO A 44 21.51 -19.08 -5.65
N GLU A 45 20.45 -19.83 -5.43
CA GLU A 45 19.17 -19.75 -6.13
C GLU A 45 18.67 -18.31 -6.39
N ASP A 46 18.49 -17.98 -7.68
CA ASP A 46 17.54 -17.00 -8.22
C ASP A 46 17.81 -15.48 -8.12
N GLU A 47 19.03 -15.01 -8.40
CA GLU A 47 19.18 -13.64 -8.94
C GLU A 47 18.91 -13.59 -10.47
N ASP A 48 19.28 -14.64 -11.23
CA ASP A 48 19.13 -14.63 -12.70
C ASP A 48 17.69 -14.82 -13.21
N SER A 49 16.78 -15.44 -12.43
CA SER A 49 15.39 -15.63 -12.88
C SER A 49 14.55 -14.36 -12.77
N CYS A 50 14.91 -13.46 -11.84
CA CYS A 50 14.19 -12.20 -11.63
C CYS A 50 14.77 -11.03 -12.42
N TYR A 51 16.06 -11.06 -12.80
CA TYR A 51 16.71 -10.03 -13.61
C TYR A 51 17.06 -10.58 -15.00
N GLN A 52 16.08 -11.17 -15.70
CA GLN A 52 16.28 -11.46 -17.13
C GLN A 52 16.72 -10.18 -17.85
N LYS A 53 17.69 -10.30 -18.75
CA LYS A 53 18.24 -9.14 -19.47
C LYS A 53 17.15 -8.40 -20.23
N PHE A 54 16.73 -7.24 -19.70
CA PHE A 54 16.13 -6.21 -20.51
C PHE A 54 17.26 -5.51 -21.27
N ASN A 55 17.55 -5.97 -22.48
CA ASN A 55 18.48 -5.28 -23.35
C ASN A 55 17.68 -4.17 -24.05
N ALA A 56 17.98 -2.89 -23.80
CA ALA A 56 17.27 -1.77 -24.43
C ALA A 56 17.33 -1.81 -25.98
N ALA A 57 18.31 -2.54 -26.54
CA ALA A 57 18.44 -2.79 -27.97
C ALA A 57 17.52 -3.92 -28.49
N ASP A 58 17.09 -4.86 -27.63
CA ASP A 58 16.15 -5.94 -27.96
C ASP A 58 14.77 -5.65 -27.34
N SER A 59 14.22 -4.46 -27.60
CA SER A 59 12.91 -4.05 -27.07
C SER A 59 11.84 -5.02 -27.56
N ARG A 60 11.45 -5.98 -26.73
CA ARG A 60 10.32 -6.86 -26.99
C ARG A 60 9.05 -6.01 -26.95
N THR A 61 8.23 -6.08 -27.99
CA THR A 61 6.91 -5.47 -27.97
C THR A 61 6.05 -6.17 -26.91
N LEU A 62 5.67 -5.43 -25.87
CA LEU A 62 4.90 -5.91 -24.72
C LEU A 62 3.39 -5.80 -24.94
N SER A 63 2.96 -4.77 -25.67
CA SER A 63 1.57 -4.57 -26.04
C SER A 63 1.44 -3.86 -27.39
N MET A 64 0.31 -4.07 -28.07
CA MET A 64 0.02 -3.48 -29.37
C MET A 64 -1.46 -3.11 -29.47
N PRO A 65 -1.81 -2.13 -30.32
CA PRO A 65 -3.20 -1.89 -30.67
C PRO A 65 -3.78 -3.11 -31.39
N VAL A 66 -5.03 -3.47 -31.07
CA VAL A 66 -5.77 -4.59 -31.69
C VAL A 66 -5.90 -4.38 -33.20
N ARG A 67 -6.09 -3.13 -33.63
CA ARG A 67 -5.96 -2.75 -35.05
C ARG A 67 -4.57 -2.21 -35.30
N GLU A 68 -3.79 -2.94 -36.08
CA GLU A 68 -2.43 -2.56 -36.43
C GLU A 68 -2.39 -1.17 -37.07
N GLY A 69 -1.46 -0.32 -36.60
CA GLY A 69 -1.29 1.05 -37.10
C GLY A 69 -2.27 2.09 -36.56
N ASP A 70 -3.31 1.70 -35.81
CA ASP A 70 -4.28 2.62 -35.19
C ASP A 70 -4.03 2.73 -33.67
N PRO A 71 -3.32 3.77 -33.19
CA PRO A 71 -3.07 3.94 -31.76
C PRO A 71 -4.33 4.31 -30.96
N GLY A 72 -5.43 4.70 -31.62
CA GLY A 72 -6.74 4.90 -31.01
C GLY A 72 -7.53 3.60 -30.79
N SER A 73 -7.03 2.48 -31.34
CA SER A 73 -7.56 1.14 -31.09
C SER A 73 -7.22 0.67 -29.66
N PRO A 74 -8.02 -0.23 -29.07
CA PRO A 74 -7.67 -0.87 -27.80
C PRO A 74 -6.29 -1.55 -27.86
N TRP A 75 -5.44 -1.29 -26.88
CA TRP A 75 -4.16 -1.93 -26.65
C TRP A 75 -4.33 -3.16 -25.77
N ARG A 76 -3.67 -4.26 -26.15
CA ARG A 76 -3.63 -5.51 -25.39
C ARG A 76 -2.21 -6.06 -25.33
N ALA A 77 -1.94 -6.86 -24.31
CA ALA A 77 -0.71 -7.65 -24.25
C ALA A 77 -0.57 -8.50 -25.52
N VAL A 78 0.62 -8.57 -26.10
CA VAL A 78 0.85 -9.25 -27.40
C VAL A 78 0.46 -10.73 -27.32
N GLU A 79 0.71 -11.38 -26.18
CA GLU A 79 0.35 -12.79 -25.97
C GLU A 79 -1.16 -13.04 -25.91
N TYR A 80 -1.96 -11.98 -25.75
CA TYR A 80 -3.40 -12.01 -25.52
C TYR A 80 -4.13 -11.00 -26.43
N ILE A 81 -3.60 -10.80 -27.65
CA ILE A 81 -4.17 -9.86 -28.61
C ILE A 81 -5.59 -10.27 -29.03
N ASP A 82 -5.83 -11.56 -29.22
CA ASP A 82 -7.11 -12.10 -29.69
C ASP A 82 -8.13 -12.28 -28.57
N ASN A 83 -7.69 -12.66 -27.36
CA ASN A 83 -8.57 -13.07 -26.26
C ASN A 83 -8.05 -12.59 -24.90
N LEU A 84 -8.96 -12.19 -24.01
CA LEU A 84 -8.65 -11.80 -22.63
C LEU A 84 -8.79 -12.97 -21.65
N VAL A 85 -7.96 -12.99 -20.61
CA VAL A 85 -8.04 -13.97 -19.53
C VAL A 85 -9.24 -13.68 -18.63
N THR A 86 -10.06 -14.71 -18.38
CA THR A 86 -11.29 -14.61 -17.59
C THR A 86 -11.22 -15.30 -16.24
N ASP A 87 -10.27 -16.21 -16.02
CA ASP A 87 -10.23 -17.09 -14.85
C ASP A 87 -8.82 -17.24 -14.30
N ALA A 88 -8.69 -17.23 -12.96
CA ALA A 88 -7.44 -17.47 -12.27
C ALA A 88 -7.00 -18.94 -12.33
N LEU A 89 -7.92 -19.85 -11.97
CA LEU A 89 -7.71 -21.29 -11.99
C LEU A 89 -8.81 -21.99 -12.80
N PRO A 90 -8.47 -23.06 -13.57
CA PRO A 90 -9.47 -23.82 -14.31
C PRO A 90 -10.58 -24.35 -13.39
N GLY A 91 -11.84 -24.07 -13.75
CA GLY A 91 -13.03 -24.53 -13.02
C GLY A 91 -13.39 -23.73 -11.76
N CYS A 92 -12.56 -22.78 -11.32
CA CYS A 92 -12.89 -21.89 -10.21
C CYS A 92 -13.47 -20.60 -10.76
N LYS A 93 -14.78 -20.38 -10.56
CA LYS A 93 -15.49 -19.23 -11.12
C LYS A 93 -15.77 -18.14 -10.10
N THR A 94 -15.72 -18.48 -8.81
CA THR A 94 -15.97 -17.58 -7.69
C THR A 94 -14.83 -17.55 -6.68
N LEU A 95 -14.85 -16.58 -5.77
CA LEU A 95 -13.84 -16.48 -4.70
C LEU A 95 -13.88 -17.68 -3.74
N PRO A 96 -15.07 -18.20 -3.33
CA PRO A 96 -15.14 -19.45 -2.57
C PRO A 96 -14.52 -20.64 -3.32
N ASP A 97 -14.72 -20.76 -4.63
CA ASP A 97 -14.10 -21.85 -5.41
C ASP A 97 -12.57 -21.79 -5.35
N LEU A 98 -11.99 -20.58 -5.46
CA LEU A 98 -10.56 -20.38 -5.37
C LEU A 98 -10.03 -20.77 -3.99
N TRP A 99 -10.68 -20.31 -2.92
CA TRP A 99 -10.32 -20.64 -1.55
C TRP A 99 -10.38 -22.15 -1.28
N LEU A 100 -11.50 -22.80 -1.62
CA LEU A 100 -11.68 -24.23 -1.40
C LEU A 100 -10.73 -25.09 -2.25
N ARG A 101 -10.47 -24.67 -3.49
CA ARG A 101 -9.46 -25.32 -4.34
C ARG A 101 -8.07 -25.23 -3.72
N THR A 102 -7.74 -24.06 -3.16
CA THR A 102 -6.47 -23.79 -2.49
C THR A 102 -6.30 -24.67 -1.26
N VAL A 103 -7.28 -24.71 -0.36
CA VAL A 103 -7.26 -25.55 0.84
C VAL A 103 -7.13 -27.03 0.47
N LYS A 104 -7.80 -27.47 -0.60
CA LYS A 104 -7.69 -28.85 -1.11
C LYS A 104 -6.28 -29.17 -1.61
N LEU A 105 -5.57 -28.21 -2.20
CA LEU A 105 -4.21 -28.40 -2.71
C LEU A 105 -3.16 -28.35 -1.59
N TRP A 106 -3.36 -27.51 -0.57
CA TRP A 106 -2.35 -27.18 0.42
C TRP A 106 -2.78 -27.36 1.89
N PRO A 107 -3.53 -28.42 2.27
CA PRO A 107 -4.23 -28.46 3.56
C PRO A 107 -3.31 -28.29 4.78
N ASN A 108 -2.11 -28.90 4.74
CA ASN A 108 -1.18 -28.92 5.86
C ASN A 108 -0.09 -27.84 5.79
N LYS A 109 -0.11 -26.98 4.77
CA LYS A 109 0.84 -25.85 4.71
C LYS A 109 0.39 -24.75 5.65
N LEU A 110 1.36 -23.99 6.16
CA LEU A 110 1.07 -22.76 6.91
C LEU A 110 0.38 -21.76 5.97
N ALA A 111 -0.68 -21.13 6.44
CA ALA A 111 -1.48 -20.17 5.69
C ALA A 111 -1.37 -18.77 6.28
N LEU A 112 -1.72 -18.63 7.56
CA LEU A 112 -1.88 -17.32 8.19
C LEU A 112 -1.12 -17.29 9.50
N GLY A 113 -0.27 -16.28 9.65
CA GLY A 113 0.61 -16.10 10.78
C GLY A 113 0.28 -14.81 11.50
N THR A 114 0.10 -14.88 12.81
CA THR A 114 -0.18 -13.72 13.65
C THR A 114 0.88 -13.61 14.74
N ARG A 115 1.37 -12.41 14.98
CA ARG A 115 2.45 -12.19 15.94
C ARG A 115 1.92 -12.08 17.37
N GLN A 116 2.56 -12.79 18.29
CA GLN A 116 2.16 -12.77 19.70
C GLN A 116 2.44 -11.42 20.35
N VAL A 117 1.46 -10.87 21.06
CA VAL A 117 1.65 -9.70 21.94
C VAL A 117 1.83 -10.21 23.38
N LEU A 118 3.02 -10.04 23.94
CA LEU A 118 3.41 -10.51 25.27
C LEU A 118 3.10 -9.50 26.38
N GLY A 119 3.10 -8.21 26.04
CA GLY A 119 2.81 -7.13 26.98
C GLY A 119 2.60 -5.81 26.26
N THR A 120 1.89 -4.90 26.92
CA THR A 120 1.67 -3.54 26.44
C THR A 120 2.05 -2.54 27.53
N ASP A 121 2.84 -1.54 27.15
CA ASP A 121 3.23 -0.40 27.95
C ASP A 121 2.71 0.90 27.32
N TYR A 122 2.77 1.98 28.09
CA TYR A 122 2.38 3.31 27.62
C TYR A 122 3.54 4.28 27.76
N GLU A 123 3.89 4.90 26.65
CA GLU A 123 4.76 6.06 26.64
C GLU A 123 3.87 7.30 26.52
N VAL A 124 3.86 8.13 27.56
CA VAL A 124 3.11 9.38 27.53
C VAL A 124 3.91 10.37 26.71
N LEU A 125 3.38 10.77 25.56
CA LEU A 125 3.95 11.86 24.80
C LEU A 125 3.76 13.20 25.53
N PRO A 126 4.61 14.18 25.20
CA PRO A 126 4.52 15.60 25.52
C PRO A 126 3.17 16.26 25.59
N ASN A 127 2.30 15.88 24.67
CA ASN A 127 0.97 16.44 24.47
C ASN A 127 -0.08 15.75 25.35
N GLY A 128 0.35 14.92 26.30
CA GLY A 128 -0.49 14.06 27.12
C GLY A 128 -1.03 12.85 26.36
N LYS A 129 -0.72 12.69 25.06
CA LYS A 129 -1.18 11.58 24.24
C LYS A 129 -0.38 10.34 24.58
N LYS A 130 -1.04 9.27 24.98
CA LYS A 130 -0.38 7.99 25.25
C LYS A 130 -0.09 7.28 23.93
N ILE A 131 1.18 7.01 23.63
CA ILE A 131 1.58 6.04 22.62
C ILE A 131 1.60 4.65 23.27
N VAL A 132 0.98 3.70 22.58
CA VAL A 132 1.01 2.29 22.95
C VAL A 132 2.35 1.69 22.50
N LYS A 133 3.05 1.04 23.41
CA LYS A 133 4.27 0.27 23.15
C LYS A 133 3.99 -1.21 23.43
N GLN A 134 4.41 -2.09 22.54
CA GLN A 134 4.14 -3.52 22.63
C GLN A 134 5.45 -4.29 22.76
N THR A 135 5.47 -5.22 23.70
CA THR A 135 6.46 -6.30 23.77
C THR A 135 5.87 -7.48 23.00
N MET A 136 6.55 -7.92 21.95
CA MET A 136 6.01 -8.92 21.01
C MET A 136 6.92 -10.15 20.94
N GLY A 137 6.30 -11.33 20.82
CA GLY A 137 6.96 -12.62 20.68
C GLY A 137 7.09 -13.05 19.22
N ASP A 138 7.06 -14.37 19.03
CA ASP A 138 7.14 -15.02 17.71
C ASP A 138 5.79 -15.05 16.99
N TYR A 139 5.82 -15.49 15.73
CA TYR A 139 4.63 -15.75 14.93
C TYR A 139 4.02 -17.10 15.30
N PHE A 140 2.73 -17.09 15.61
CA PHE A 140 1.91 -18.29 15.63
C PHE A 140 1.29 -18.50 14.26
N TRP A 141 1.28 -19.74 13.77
CA TRP A 141 0.81 -20.07 12.43
C TRP A 141 -0.36 -21.04 12.46
N GLU A 142 -1.36 -20.75 11.64
CA GLU A 142 -2.46 -21.65 11.31
C GLU A 142 -2.23 -22.23 9.91
N THR A 143 -2.50 -23.53 9.76
CA THR A 143 -2.50 -24.21 8.46
C THR A 143 -3.71 -23.82 7.63
N TYR A 144 -3.68 -24.09 6.32
CA TYR A 144 -4.86 -23.89 5.46
C TYR A 144 -6.08 -24.69 5.95
N LEU A 145 -5.85 -25.88 6.51
CA LEU A 145 -6.90 -26.71 7.09
C LEU A 145 -7.54 -26.06 8.32
N GLU A 146 -6.73 -25.53 9.25
CA GLU A 146 -7.23 -24.82 10.44
C GLU A 146 -7.94 -23.52 10.06
N ALA A 147 -7.37 -22.74 9.13
CA ALA A 147 -8.01 -21.56 8.58
C ALA A 147 -9.38 -21.86 7.96
N GLU A 148 -9.50 -22.94 7.19
CA GLU A 148 -10.77 -23.38 6.60
C GLU A 148 -11.81 -23.79 7.63
N GLN A 149 -11.40 -24.44 8.72
CA GLN A 149 -12.31 -24.79 9.82
C GLN A 149 -12.92 -23.54 10.44
N ARG A 150 -12.11 -22.50 10.67
CA ARG A 150 -12.58 -21.22 11.21
C ARG A 150 -13.53 -20.52 10.24
N VAL A 151 -13.20 -20.48 8.95
CA VAL A 151 -14.10 -19.92 7.91
C VAL A 151 -15.43 -20.68 7.87
N SER A 152 -15.42 -22.01 7.93
CA SER A 152 -16.62 -22.85 7.93
C SER A 152 -17.50 -22.57 9.16
N GLN A 153 -16.90 -22.55 10.35
CA GLN A 153 -17.57 -22.27 11.61
C GLN A 153 -18.17 -20.85 11.62
N LEU A 154 -17.37 -19.84 11.27
CA LEU A 154 -17.83 -18.46 11.21
C LEU A 154 -18.98 -18.29 10.21
N ALA A 155 -18.88 -18.87 9.02
CA ALA A 155 -19.93 -18.79 8.00
C ALA A 155 -21.23 -19.47 8.46
N ALA A 156 -21.15 -20.65 9.09
CA ALA A 156 -22.32 -21.35 9.62
C ALA A 156 -23.02 -20.53 10.72
N GLY A 157 -22.25 -19.96 11.66
CA GLY A 157 -22.78 -19.13 12.74
C GLY A 157 -23.48 -17.86 12.23
N ILE A 158 -22.87 -17.16 11.27
CA ILE A 158 -23.48 -15.98 10.65
C ILE A 158 -24.77 -16.34 9.90
N ARG A 159 -24.76 -17.45 9.15
CA ARG A 159 -25.95 -17.90 8.41
C ARG A 159 -27.10 -18.25 9.34
N ASP A 160 -26.83 -18.85 10.49
CA ASP A 160 -27.87 -19.17 11.48
C ASP A 160 -28.54 -17.90 12.02
N PHE A 161 -27.77 -16.87 12.36
CA PHE A 161 -28.33 -15.60 12.86
C PHE A 161 -29.04 -14.76 11.81
N LEU A 162 -28.53 -14.70 10.58
CA LEU A 162 -29.09 -13.87 9.52
C LEU A 162 -30.14 -14.59 8.66
N GLY A 163 -30.19 -15.92 8.73
CA GLY A 163 -30.95 -16.75 7.82
C GLY A 163 -30.32 -16.84 6.42
N PRO A 164 -31.02 -17.53 5.48
CA PRO A 164 -30.54 -17.74 4.14
C PRO A 164 -30.41 -16.42 3.37
N ASN A 165 -29.44 -16.33 2.46
CA ASN A 165 -29.23 -15.11 1.68
C ASN A 165 -30.40 -14.78 0.73
N THR A 166 -31.21 -15.77 0.36
CA THR A 166 -32.41 -15.60 -0.46
C THR A 166 -33.48 -14.78 0.25
N ALA A 167 -33.46 -14.75 1.58
CA ALA A 167 -34.33 -13.89 2.38
C ALA A 167 -33.73 -12.49 2.61
N ASP A 168 -32.40 -12.40 2.66
CA ASP A 168 -31.70 -11.15 2.99
C ASP A 168 -30.29 -11.15 2.39
N GLN A 169 -30.00 -10.25 1.45
CA GLN A 169 -28.67 -10.06 0.87
C GLN A 169 -27.92 -8.85 1.45
N THR A 170 -28.32 -8.38 2.63
CA THR A 170 -27.65 -7.24 3.28
C THR A 170 -26.14 -7.49 3.40
N PRO A 171 -25.30 -6.51 2.99
CA PRO A 171 -23.86 -6.61 3.08
C PRO A 171 -23.37 -6.80 4.52
N LEU A 172 -22.26 -7.53 4.67
CA LEU A 172 -21.49 -7.60 5.90
C LEU A 172 -20.44 -6.49 5.88
N VAL A 173 -20.40 -5.64 6.90
CA VAL A 173 -19.43 -4.54 6.97
C VAL A 173 -18.22 -4.94 7.81
N ILE A 174 -17.00 -4.67 7.34
CA ILE A 174 -15.79 -4.77 8.16
C ILE A 174 -15.16 -3.39 8.33
N PHE A 175 -14.92 -3.02 9.59
CA PHE A 175 -14.22 -1.81 10.01
C PHE A 175 -13.11 -2.18 10.99
N SER A 176 -11.96 -2.59 10.47
CA SER A 176 -10.83 -3.05 11.28
C SER A 176 -9.52 -2.89 10.54
N GLU A 177 -8.43 -2.84 11.30
CA GLU A 177 -7.06 -2.96 10.83
C GLU A 177 -6.80 -4.35 10.22
N THR A 178 -5.64 -4.48 9.57
CA THR A 178 -5.24 -5.71 8.89
C THR A 178 -4.81 -6.80 9.86
N ARG A 179 -5.43 -7.98 9.73
CA ARG A 179 -5.21 -9.16 10.59
C ARG A 179 -5.85 -10.42 9.98
N CYS A 180 -5.53 -11.59 10.51
CA CYS A 180 -6.06 -12.86 9.97
C CYS A 180 -7.59 -12.98 10.08
N GLU A 181 -8.19 -12.47 11.15
CA GLU A 181 -9.64 -12.53 11.39
C GLU A 181 -10.44 -11.72 10.39
N TRP A 182 -9.84 -10.63 9.87
CA TRP A 182 -10.42 -9.87 8.77
C TRP A 182 -10.60 -10.76 7.54
N LEU A 183 -9.59 -11.56 7.21
CA LEU A 183 -9.63 -12.48 6.07
C LEU A 183 -10.62 -13.62 6.32
N TYR A 184 -10.72 -14.15 7.54
CA TYR A 184 -11.75 -15.15 7.89
C TYR A 184 -13.16 -14.61 7.68
N ALA A 185 -13.43 -13.39 8.14
CA ALA A 185 -14.72 -12.72 7.94
C ALA A 185 -15.00 -12.47 6.45
N ALA A 186 -14.00 -12.07 5.67
CA ALA A 186 -14.12 -11.89 4.22
C ALA A 186 -14.45 -13.21 3.50
N GLN A 187 -13.73 -14.29 3.79
CA GLN A 187 -13.99 -15.62 3.20
C GLN A 187 -15.37 -16.16 3.61
N ALA A 188 -15.82 -15.91 4.84
CA ALA A 188 -17.16 -16.26 5.29
C ALA A 188 -18.23 -15.46 4.52
N ALA A 189 -18.04 -14.16 4.30
CA ALA A 189 -18.94 -13.33 3.50
C ALA A 189 -19.08 -13.86 2.06
N PHE A 190 -17.94 -14.15 1.41
CA PHE A 190 -17.91 -14.72 0.06
C PHE A 190 -18.62 -16.07 -0.01
N ARG A 191 -18.38 -16.94 0.98
CA ARG A 191 -19.01 -18.28 1.06
C ARG A 191 -20.53 -18.19 1.18
N LEU A 192 -21.03 -17.23 1.95
CA LEU A 192 -22.46 -16.99 2.14
C LEU A 192 -23.11 -16.21 1.00
N ASN A 193 -22.33 -15.83 -0.03
CA ASN A 193 -22.77 -14.96 -1.11
C ASN A 193 -23.49 -13.70 -0.56
N ARG A 194 -22.84 -13.08 0.44
CA ARG A 194 -23.23 -11.80 1.02
C ARG A 194 -22.13 -10.79 0.68
N PRO A 195 -22.45 -9.63 0.09
CA PRO A 195 -21.43 -8.64 -0.26
C PRO A 195 -20.63 -8.21 0.97
N LEU A 196 -19.30 -8.17 0.83
CA LEU A 196 -18.39 -7.62 1.83
C LEU A 196 -18.22 -6.12 1.63
N ALA A 197 -18.69 -5.30 2.55
CA ALA A 197 -18.45 -3.86 2.53
C ALA A 197 -17.23 -3.50 3.40
N THR A 198 -16.20 -2.90 2.80
CA THR A 198 -14.94 -2.62 3.51
C THR A 198 -14.81 -1.14 3.83
N LEU A 199 -14.57 -0.81 5.11
CA LEU A 199 -14.32 0.54 5.59
C LEU A 199 -12.91 0.60 6.21
N TYR A 200 -12.13 1.65 5.91
CA TYR A 200 -10.83 1.82 6.56
C TYR A 200 -11.03 2.12 8.04
N ALA A 201 -10.24 1.50 8.91
CA ALA A 201 -10.20 1.75 10.36
C ALA A 201 -10.04 3.24 10.74
N THR A 202 -9.44 4.03 9.85
CA THR A 202 -9.15 5.45 10.07
C THR A 202 -10.13 6.41 9.40
N LEU A 203 -11.19 5.91 8.75
CA LEU A 203 -12.30 6.77 8.34
C LEU A 203 -12.90 7.47 9.56
N GLY A 204 -13.28 8.74 9.44
CA GLY A 204 -13.99 9.46 10.50
C GLY A 204 -15.39 8.89 10.76
N ASP A 205 -15.96 9.19 11.92
CA ASP A 205 -17.23 8.60 12.38
C ASP A 205 -18.40 8.84 11.41
N GLU A 206 -18.47 10.02 10.79
CA GLU A 206 -19.49 10.33 9.78
C GLU A 206 -19.38 9.45 8.54
N ALA A 207 -18.15 9.16 8.09
CA ALA A 207 -17.90 8.29 6.94
C ALA A 207 -18.25 6.83 7.26
N VAL A 208 -18.02 6.38 8.50
CA VAL A 208 -18.44 5.05 8.97
C VAL A 208 -19.97 4.96 9.02
N ALA A 209 -20.63 5.96 9.60
CA ALA A 209 -22.09 6.05 9.65
C ALA A 209 -22.71 6.07 8.23
N HIS A 210 -22.11 6.82 7.30
CA HIS A 210 -22.51 6.82 5.90
C HIS A 210 -22.42 5.42 5.28
N GLY A 211 -21.30 4.71 5.49
CA GLY A 211 -21.11 3.35 4.99
C GLY A 211 -22.14 2.36 5.54
N LEU A 212 -22.45 2.45 6.83
CA LEU A 212 -23.49 1.63 7.48
C LEU A 212 -24.90 1.94 6.95
N HIS A 213 -25.21 3.23 6.78
CA HIS A 213 -26.51 3.66 6.26
C HIS A 213 -26.69 3.26 4.80
N GLN A 214 -25.70 3.49 3.93
CA GLN A 214 -25.81 3.15 2.51
C GLN A 214 -25.99 1.65 2.29
N THR A 215 -25.24 0.83 3.06
CA THR A 215 -25.34 -0.64 3.00
C THR A 215 -26.57 -1.20 3.70
N GLN A 216 -27.20 -0.43 4.60
CA GLN A 216 -28.26 -0.91 5.51
C GLN A 216 -27.77 -2.10 6.36
N ALA A 217 -26.48 -2.08 6.74
CA ALA A 217 -25.81 -3.20 7.37
C ALA A 217 -26.51 -3.67 8.65
N ARG A 218 -26.64 -5.00 8.78
CA ARG A 218 -27.11 -5.67 10.00
C ARG A 218 -25.97 -6.16 10.88
N VAL A 219 -24.81 -6.42 10.27
CA VAL A 219 -23.60 -6.93 10.91
C VAL A 219 -22.43 -6.00 10.61
N ILE A 220 -21.69 -5.63 11.65
CA ILE A 220 -20.39 -4.97 11.54
C ILE A 220 -19.34 -5.77 12.29
N PHE A 221 -18.22 -6.04 11.61
CA PHE A 221 -17.01 -6.57 12.21
C PHE A 221 -16.06 -5.44 12.59
N THR A 222 -15.37 -5.57 13.73
CA THR A 222 -14.43 -4.56 14.23
C THR A 222 -13.31 -5.18 15.05
N SER A 223 -12.18 -4.49 15.23
CA SER A 223 -11.20 -4.89 16.25
C SER A 223 -11.70 -4.57 17.66
N ASP A 224 -11.13 -5.26 18.66
CA ASP A 224 -11.28 -4.94 20.08
C ASP A 224 -10.88 -3.48 20.41
N GLU A 225 -9.80 -2.96 19.82
CA GLU A 225 -9.40 -1.56 19.97
C GLU A 225 -10.48 -0.56 19.50
N LEU A 226 -11.21 -0.89 18.44
CA LEU A 226 -12.22 -0.01 17.83
C LEU A 226 -13.64 -0.23 18.36
N LEU A 227 -13.89 -1.21 19.25
CA LEU A 227 -15.24 -1.60 19.66
C LEU A 227 -16.05 -0.45 20.27
N SER A 228 -15.51 0.30 21.24
CA SER A 228 -16.26 1.41 21.88
C SER A 228 -16.64 2.49 20.88
N ARG A 229 -15.79 2.72 19.87
CA ARG A 229 -16.03 3.67 18.79
C ARG A 229 -17.12 3.17 17.85
N VAL A 230 -17.10 1.90 17.46
CA VAL A 230 -18.17 1.30 16.66
C VAL A 230 -19.51 1.37 17.39
N VAL A 231 -19.55 1.06 18.68
CA VAL A 231 -20.78 1.16 19.49
C VAL A 231 -21.32 2.60 19.53
N LYS A 232 -20.45 3.62 19.58
CA LYS A 232 -20.85 5.03 19.48
C LYS A 232 -21.51 5.34 18.13
N VAL A 233 -20.93 4.87 17.02
CA VAL A 233 -21.48 5.07 15.67
C VAL A 233 -22.77 4.27 15.45
N VAL A 234 -22.88 3.07 16.02
CA VAL A 234 -24.06 2.21 15.90
C VAL A 234 -25.30 2.83 16.55
N LYS A 235 -25.14 3.72 17.55
CA LYS A 235 -26.27 4.46 18.15
C LYS A 235 -27.07 5.28 17.12
N SER A 236 -26.44 5.75 16.05
CA SER A 236 -27.11 6.45 14.94
C SER A 236 -27.46 5.53 13.76
N SER A 237 -27.24 4.22 13.88
CA SER A 237 -27.42 3.22 12.82
C SER A 237 -28.39 2.11 13.24
N PRO A 238 -29.72 2.35 13.19
CA PRO A 238 -30.73 1.46 13.79
C PRO A 238 -30.86 0.08 13.15
N ASN A 239 -30.26 -0.13 11.97
CA ASN A 239 -30.31 -1.42 11.27
C ASN A 239 -29.29 -2.44 11.78
N VAL A 240 -28.24 -1.97 12.46
CA VAL A 240 -27.19 -2.84 12.97
C VAL A 240 -27.75 -3.62 14.15
N LYS A 241 -27.76 -4.95 14.04
CA LYS A 241 -28.25 -5.87 15.07
C LYS A 241 -27.11 -6.61 15.76
N TYR A 242 -26.01 -6.82 15.04
CA TYR A 242 -24.89 -7.63 15.49
C TYR A 242 -23.58 -6.88 15.30
N VAL A 243 -22.79 -6.79 16.36
CA VAL A 243 -21.40 -6.33 16.32
C VAL A 243 -20.52 -7.52 16.67
N ILE A 244 -19.64 -7.92 15.76
CA ILE A 244 -18.72 -9.03 15.98
C ILE A 244 -17.32 -8.45 16.08
N TYR A 245 -16.65 -8.59 17.23
CA TYR A 245 -15.32 -8.03 17.41
C TYR A 245 -14.22 -9.08 17.40
N PHE A 246 -13.07 -8.70 16.87
CA PHE A 246 -11.87 -9.53 16.79
C PHE A 246 -11.07 -9.37 18.08
N SER A 247 -11.22 -10.31 19.01
CA SER A 247 -10.42 -10.30 20.22
C SER A 247 -9.02 -10.84 19.97
N ASN A 248 -8.11 -10.52 20.90
CA ASN A 248 -6.82 -11.21 21.01
C ASN A 248 -6.93 -12.57 21.74
N GLY A 249 -8.15 -13.01 22.12
CA GLY A 249 -8.41 -14.29 22.77
C GLY A 249 -8.05 -15.51 21.90
N VAL A 250 -7.92 -15.32 20.58
CA VAL A 250 -7.45 -16.34 19.63
C VAL A 250 -6.07 -16.88 20.04
N PHE A 251 -5.15 -16.00 20.46
CA PHE A 251 -3.83 -16.39 20.96
C PHE A 251 -3.91 -17.22 22.23
N GLN A 252 -4.85 -16.89 23.12
CA GLN A 252 -5.04 -17.60 24.38
C GLN A 252 -5.60 -19.00 24.12
N LYS A 253 -6.58 -19.13 23.22
CA LYS A 253 -7.10 -20.42 22.73
C LYS A 253 -5.98 -21.29 22.15
N GLN A 254 -5.11 -20.71 21.32
CA GLN A 254 -3.98 -21.40 20.69
C GLN A 254 -2.86 -21.79 21.69
N LEU A 255 -2.70 -21.06 22.79
CA LEU A 255 -1.76 -21.37 23.87
C LEU A 255 -2.35 -22.26 24.98
N GLY A 256 -3.61 -22.70 24.85
CA GLY A 256 -4.31 -23.45 25.90
C GLY A 256 -4.60 -22.64 27.16
N LEU A 257 -4.56 -21.31 27.05
CA LEU A 257 -4.88 -20.36 28.12
C LEU A 257 -6.38 -20.05 28.13
N LYS A 258 -6.91 -19.58 29.26
CA LYS A 258 -8.31 -19.14 29.35
C LYS A 258 -8.53 -17.97 28.41
N VAL A 259 -9.46 -18.12 27.45
CA VAL A 259 -9.86 -17.11 26.45
C VAL A 259 -10.41 -15.82 27.09
N ASP A 260 -10.98 -15.94 28.29
CA ASP A 260 -11.56 -14.82 29.04
C ASP A 260 -10.51 -14.09 29.91
N ASP A 261 -9.24 -14.50 29.88
CA ASP A 261 -8.19 -13.86 30.68
C ASP A 261 -7.78 -12.52 30.05
N MET A 262 -8.59 -11.49 30.35
CA MET A 262 -8.39 -10.12 29.90
C MET A 262 -7.17 -9.40 30.49
N SER A 263 -6.37 -10.07 31.33
CA SER A 263 -5.24 -9.46 32.05
C SER A 263 -4.02 -9.11 31.18
N ARG A 264 -3.96 -9.60 29.93
CA ARG A 264 -2.80 -9.43 29.01
C ARG A 264 -3.06 -8.55 27.78
N PHE A 265 -4.18 -7.87 27.72
CA PHE A 265 -4.57 -7.03 26.58
C PHE A 265 -3.79 -5.71 26.60
N SER A 266 -3.75 -4.99 25.46
CA SER A 266 -3.50 -3.55 25.54
C SER A 266 -4.59 -2.94 26.42
N ASP A 267 -4.26 -2.21 27.50
CA ASP A 267 -5.31 -1.58 28.33
C ASP A 267 -6.30 -0.75 27.48
N THR A 268 -5.89 -0.27 26.31
CA THR A 268 -6.74 0.38 25.30
C THR A 268 -7.81 -0.56 24.75
N ALA A 269 -7.45 -1.77 24.30
CA ALA A 269 -8.42 -2.77 23.84
C ALA A 269 -9.36 -3.18 24.97
N ARG A 270 -8.83 -3.49 26.16
CA ARG A 270 -9.66 -3.88 27.32
C ARG A 270 -10.67 -2.79 27.68
N LYS A 271 -10.23 -1.54 27.78
CA LYS A 271 -11.13 -0.40 28.07
C LYS A 271 -12.15 -0.20 26.97
N SER A 272 -11.75 -0.35 25.71
CA SER A 272 -12.67 -0.23 24.57
C SER A 272 -13.75 -1.32 24.59
N VAL A 273 -13.38 -2.56 24.94
CA VAL A 273 -14.33 -3.66 25.09
C VAL A 273 -15.27 -3.43 26.28
N GLU A 274 -14.74 -3.09 27.46
CA GLU A 274 -15.56 -2.78 28.65
C GLU A 274 -16.53 -1.62 28.41
N GLU A 275 -16.06 -0.52 27.79
CA GLU A 275 -16.90 0.62 27.43
C GLU A 275 -17.94 0.24 26.36
N GLY A 276 -17.54 -0.53 25.35
CA GLY A 276 -18.40 -0.99 24.27
C GLY A 276 -19.55 -1.85 24.79
N LEU A 277 -19.24 -2.86 25.61
CA LEU A 277 -20.25 -3.74 26.22
C LEU A 277 -21.20 -2.98 27.14
N LYS A 278 -20.69 -2.01 27.93
CA LYS A 278 -21.51 -1.21 28.84
C LYS A 278 -22.42 -0.21 28.11
N SER A 279 -21.97 0.31 26.96
CA SER A 279 -22.65 1.40 26.25
C SER A 279 -23.44 0.95 25.01
N ALA A 280 -23.49 -0.36 24.78
CA ALA A 280 -24.23 -0.99 23.69
C ALA A 280 -25.74 -0.69 23.78
N PRO A 281 -26.39 -0.30 22.67
CA PRO A 281 -27.86 -0.20 22.63
C PRO A 281 -28.52 -1.57 22.88
N GLU A 282 -29.68 -1.59 23.55
CA GLU A 282 -30.39 -2.85 23.90
C GLU A 282 -30.71 -3.76 22.70
N HIS A 283 -30.91 -3.19 21.51
CA HIS A 283 -31.21 -3.94 20.29
C HIS A 283 -29.97 -4.55 19.62
N VAL A 284 -28.77 -4.20 20.07
CA VAL A 284 -27.50 -4.64 19.48
C VAL A 284 -26.90 -5.76 20.33
N LYS A 285 -26.67 -6.91 19.70
CA LYS A 285 -25.92 -8.01 20.31
C LYS A 285 -24.46 -7.92 19.92
N ILE A 286 -23.58 -7.98 20.91
CA ILE A 286 -22.13 -7.98 20.71
C ILE A 286 -21.61 -9.41 20.92
N PHE A 287 -20.82 -9.90 19.98
CA PHE A 287 -20.17 -11.22 20.05
C PHE A 287 -18.67 -11.09 19.83
N ASP A 288 -17.90 -11.87 20.57
CA ASP A 288 -16.53 -12.19 20.15
C ASP A 288 -16.60 -13.09 18.90
N ILE A 289 -15.68 -12.91 17.96
CA ILE A 289 -15.55 -13.81 16.80
C ILE A 289 -15.44 -15.29 17.23
N LEU A 290 -14.78 -15.58 18.34
CA LEU A 290 -14.64 -16.95 18.86
C LEU A 290 -15.97 -17.53 19.35
N GLU A 291 -16.85 -16.71 19.92
CA GLU A 291 -18.20 -17.13 20.31
C GLU A 291 -19.04 -17.47 19.07
N MET A 292 -18.88 -16.68 18.01
CA MET A 292 -19.55 -16.90 16.73
C MET A 292 -19.05 -18.20 16.05
N GLU A 293 -17.75 -18.46 16.10
CA GLU A 293 -17.15 -19.71 15.61
C GLU A 293 -17.67 -20.93 16.40
N GLU A 294 -17.71 -20.85 17.74
CA GLU A 294 -18.22 -21.94 18.58
C GLU A 294 -19.72 -22.19 18.36
N HIS A 295 -20.51 -21.13 18.16
CA HIS A 295 -21.93 -21.27 17.77
C HIS A 295 -22.06 -21.98 16.42
N GLY A 296 -21.30 -21.56 15.42
CA GLY A 296 -21.31 -22.18 14.10
C GLY A 296 -20.84 -23.63 14.09
N LYS A 297 -19.92 -24.00 14.99
CA LYS A 297 -19.52 -25.40 15.19
C LYS A 297 -20.71 -26.26 15.64
N LYS A 298 -21.50 -25.80 16.60
CA LYS A 298 -22.72 -26.49 17.05
C LYS A 298 -23.75 -26.62 15.94
N VAL A 299 -23.93 -25.56 15.14
CA VAL A 299 -24.82 -25.59 13.97
C VAL A 299 -24.38 -26.65 12.96
N ILE A 300 -23.07 -26.79 12.73
CA ILE A 300 -22.53 -27.83 11.84
C ILE A 300 -22.74 -29.23 12.42
N ASP A 301 -22.54 -29.41 13.72
CA ASP A 301 -22.75 -30.68 14.43
C ASP A 301 -24.19 -31.18 14.38
N GLU A 302 -25.13 -30.24 14.44
CA GLU A 302 -26.57 -30.51 14.45
C GLU A 302 -27.16 -30.58 13.02
N ALA A 303 -26.39 -30.22 11.98
CA ALA A 303 -26.88 -30.18 10.61
C ALA A 303 -27.01 -31.57 9.96
N PRO A 304 -28.06 -31.82 9.15
CA PRO A 304 -28.17 -33.05 8.37
C PRO A 304 -27.04 -33.17 7.32
N THR A 305 -26.64 -34.41 7.02
CA THR A 305 -25.49 -34.80 6.17
C THR A 305 -25.48 -34.25 4.74
N SER A 306 -26.53 -33.53 4.32
CA SER A 306 -26.64 -32.87 3.01
C SER A 306 -25.91 -31.51 2.93
N CYS A 307 -25.46 -30.95 4.06
CA CYS A 307 -24.69 -29.71 4.13
C CYS A 307 -23.18 -29.92 4.34
N THR A 308 -22.73 -31.17 4.52
CA THR A 308 -21.34 -31.54 4.75
C THR A 308 -20.77 -32.21 3.50
N GLY A 309 -19.69 -31.65 2.93
CA GLY A 309 -19.13 -32.12 1.66
C GLY A 309 -18.44 -33.50 1.74
N ASP A 310 -18.19 -34.02 2.94
CA ASP A 310 -17.59 -35.33 3.20
C ASP A 310 -18.18 -35.94 4.48
N ILE A 311 -18.82 -37.11 4.36
CA ILE A 311 -19.54 -37.82 5.44
C ILE A 311 -18.60 -38.22 6.59
N ASN A 312 -17.29 -38.28 6.32
CA ASN A 312 -16.27 -38.68 7.30
C ASN A 312 -15.62 -37.49 8.05
N LYS A 313 -15.92 -36.23 7.70
CA LYS A 313 -15.36 -35.01 8.33
C LYS A 313 -16.36 -33.83 8.31
N PRO A 314 -17.37 -33.81 9.20
CA PRO A 314 -18.48 -32.85 9.13
C PRO A 314 -18.08 -31.37 9.29
N TYR A 315 -16.96 -31.08 9.98
CA TYR A 315 -16.43 -29.72 10.17
C TYR A 315 -15.63 -29.16 9.00
N PHE A 316 -15.42 -29.95 7.94
CA PHE A 316 -14.54 -29.60 6.85
C PHE A 316 -15.34 -29.18 5.62
N ASN A 317 -15.06 -27.98 5.07
CA ASN A 317 -15.67 -27.48 3.84
C ASN A 317 -17.21 -27.41 3.96
N TRP A 318 -17.72 -26.89 5.08
CA TRP A 318 -19.15 -26.60 5.19
C TRP A 318 -19.53 -25.57 4.12
N GLN A 319 -20.61 -25.82 3.40
CA GLN A 319 -21.11 -24.88 2.39
C GLN A 319 -22.60 -24.63 2.59
N PRO A 320 -23.10 -23.42 2.29
CA PRO A 320 -24.52 -23.21 2.25
C PRO A 320 -25.16 -24.06 1.14
N PRO A 321 -26.50 -24.27 1.21
CA PRO A 321 -27.25 -24.96 0.16
C PRO A 321 -26.92 -24.43 -1.24
N ALA A 322 -26.95 -25.29 -2.26
CA ALA A 322 -26.54 -24.93 -3.62
C ALA A 322 -27.24 -23.69 -4.18
N ALA A 323 -28.51 -23.47 -3.81
CA ALA A 323 -29.30 -22.29 -4.22
C ALA A 323 -28.78 -20.97 -3.63
N GLU A 324 -28.05 -21.02 -2.51
CA GLU A 324 -27.48 -19.85 -1.82
C GLU A 324 -26.03 -19.57 -2.24
N ARG A 325 -25.37 -20.48 -2.96
CA ARG A 325 -23.96 -20.34 -3.34
C ARG A 325 -23.75 -19.23 -4.36
N ALA A 326 -22.58 -18.60 -4.28
CA ALA A 326 -22.19 -17.50 -5.15
C ALA A 326 -22.12 -17.91 -6.62
N LYS A 327 -22.50 -16.98 -7.49
CA LYS A 327 -22.28 -17.03 -8.94
C LYS A 327 -21.27 -15.95 -9.35
N PRO A 328 -20.63 -16.08 -10.53
CA PRO A 328 -19.63 -15.12 -10.99
C PRO A 328 -20.14 -13.68 -11.11
N GLU A 329 -21.43 -13.53 -11.43
CA GLU A 329 -22.16 -12.27 -11.59
C GLU A 329 -22.56 -11.61 -10.26
N ASP A 330 -22.49 -12.36 -9.15
CA ASP A 330 -22.92 -11.87 -7.85
C ASP A 330 -21.91 -10.88 -7.26
N LEU A 331 -22.43 -9.92 -6.49
CA LEU A 331 -21.64 -8.86 -5.85
C LEU A 331 -20.84 -9.43 -4.68
N ALA A 332 -19.51 -9.42 -4.82
CA ALA A 332 -18.60 -9.95 -3.81
C ALA A 332 -18.17 -8.87 -2.81
N VAL A 333 -17.80 -7.69 -3.29
CA VAL A 333 -17.21 -6.63 -2.46
C VAL A 333 -17.81 -5.26 -2.83
N ILE A 334 -18.13 -4.47 -1.80
CA ILE A 334 -18.40 -3.04 -1.88
C ILE A 334 -17.20 -2.32 -1.25
N MET A 335 -16.24 -1.91 -2.08
CA MET A 335 -14.99 -1.33 -1.59
C MET A 335 -15.08 0.19 -1.57
N TYR A 336 -15.13 0.79 -0.39
CA TYR A 336 -15.21 2.24 -0.27
C TYR A 336 -13.88 2.92 -0.60
N THR A 337 -13.92 3.89 -1.50
CA THR A 337 -12.79 4.71 -1.89
C THR A 337 -12.94 6.12 -1.33
N SER A 338 -11.86 6.68 -0.78
CA SER A 338 -11.81 8.10 -0.41
C SER A 338 -11.52 8.93 -1.67
N GLY A 339 -12.57 9.23 -2.43
CA GLY A 339 -12.48 10.13 -3.58
C GLY A 339 -12.15 11.58 -3.17
N SER A 340 -11.74 12.40 -4.13
CA SER A 340 -11.47 13.84 -3.93
C SER A 340 -12.72 14.67 -3.55
N THR A 341 -13.91 14.06 -3.56
CA THR A 341 -15.22 14.69 -3.40
C THR A 341 -15.80 14.59 -1.99
N GLY A 342 -15.01 14.22 -0.98
CA GLY A 342 -15.39 14.26 0.45
C GLY A 342 -16.11 13.01 0.96
N GLN A 343 -17.21 12.58 0.35
CA GLN A 343 -17.91 11.35 0.77
C GLN A 343 -17.34 10.08 0.11
N PRO A 344 -17.09 8.99 0.86
CA PRO A 344 -16.58 7.75 0.29
C PRO A 344 -17.58 7.10 -0.69
N LYS A 345 -17.08 6.62 -1.83
CA LYS A 345 -17.91 5.91 -2.82
C LYS A 345 -17.60 4.41 -2.78
N GLY A 346 -18.61 3.57 -2.59
CA GLY A 346 -18.48 2.12 -2.61
C GLY A 346 -18.41 1.56 -4.03
N VAL A 347 -17.28 0.98 -4.44
CA VAL A 347 -17.12 0.34 -5.76
C VAL A 347 -17.69 -1.08 -5.73
N GLU A 348 -18.53 -1.42 -6.71
CA GLU A 348 -19.20 -2.72 -6.81
C GLU A 348 -18.36 -3.76 -7.56
N ILE A 349 -17.65 -4.60 -6.82
CA ILE A 349 -16.76 -5.64 -7.33
C ILE A 349 -17.46 -7.00 -7.30
N MET A 350 -17.67 -7.60 -8.47
CA MET A 350 -18.26 -8.94 -8.61
C MET A 350 -17.21 -10.04 -8.41
N HIS A 351 -17.67 -11.26 -8.12
CA HIS A 351 -16.77 -12.43 -8.02
C HIS A 351 -15.90 -12.62 -9.27
N ARG A 352 -16.49 -12.50 -10.46
CA ARG A 352 -15.75 -12.60 -11.73
C ARG A 352 -14.70 -11.51 -11.93
N ASN A 353 -14.92 -10.31 -11.37
CA ASN A 353 -14.00 -9.19 -11.57
C ASN A 353 -12.65 -9.50 -10.91
N LEU A 354 -12.67 -9.92 -9.64
CA LEU A 354 -11.44 -10.31 -8.93
C LEU A 354 -10.82 -11.59 -9.52
N ASN A 355 -11.63 -12.59 -9.85
CA ASN A 355 -11.12 -13.85 -10.43
C ASN A 355 -10.37 -13.62 -11.76
N SER A 356 -10.95 -12.84 -12.68
CA SER A 356 -10.29 -12.50 -13.94
C SER A 356 -9.06 -11.62 -13.75
N ALA A 357 -9.09 -10.67 -12.80
CA ALA A 357 -7.92 -9.85 -12.46
C ALA A 357 -6.74 -10.72 -12.00
N ILE A 358 -6.98 -11.62 -11.04
CA ILE A 358 -5.99 -12.59 -10.55
C ILE A 358 -5.47 -13.48 -11.69
N GLY A 359 -6.35 -13.91 -12.58
CA GLY A 359 -5.97 -14.63 -13.79
C GLY A 359 -5.04 -13.84 -14.72
N GLY A 360 -5.20 -12.53 -14.82
CA GLY A 360 -4.24 -11.66 -15.51
C GLY A 360 -2.90 -11.58 -14.78
N TYR A 361 -2.91 -11.42 -13.45
CA TYR A 361 -1.70 -11.28 -12.64
C TYR A 361 -0.80 -12.51 -12.70
N PHE A 362 -1.35 -13.71 -12.60
CA PHE A 362 -0.57 -14.95 -12.67
C PHE A 362 0.15 -15.18 -14.01
N ARG A 363 -0.17 -14.42 -15.05
CA ARG A 363 0.44 -14.55 -16.38
C ARG A 363 1.60 -13.56 -16.55
N ARG A 364 1.70 -12.57 -15.67
CA ARG A 364 2.74 -11.53 -15.69
C ARG A 364 3.67 -11.58 -14.48
N MET A 365 3.17 -12.03 -13.32
CA MET A 365 3.98 -12.14 -12.11
C MET A 365 5.09 -13.19 -12.26
N PRO A 366 6.25 -12.98 -11.61
CA PRO A 366 7.31 -13.98 -11.57
C PRO A 366 6.83 -15.25 -10.90
N LYS A 367 7.50 -16.37 -11.17
CA LYS A 367 7.18 -17.65 -10.53
C LYS A 367 7.31 -17.51 -9.01
N LEU A 368 6.18 -17.67 -8.32
CA LEU A 368 6.14 -17.74 -6.87
C LEU A 368 6.53 -19.14 -6.39
N ARG A 369 7.15 -19.21 -5.21
CA ARG A 369 7.75 -20.43 -4.66
C ARG A 369 7.02 -20.85 -3.39
N PRO A 370 6.07 -21.78 -3.48
CA PRO A 370 5.20 -22.16 -2.36
C PRO A 370 5.94 -22.81 -1.18
N ASP A 371 7.18 -23.26 -1.38
CA ASP A 371 7.98 -23.96 -0.36
C ASP A 371 8.96 -23.05 0.38
N SER A 372 9.26 -21.86 -0.17
CA SER A 372 10.25 -20.94 0.39
C SER A 372 9.71 -19.55 0.65
N ASP A 373 8.62 -19.17 -0.01
CA ASP A 373 8.10 -17.81 0.10
C ASP A 373 7.29 -17.58 1.37
N ILE A 374 7.37 -16.35 1.86
CA ILE A 374 6.55 -15.81 2.94
C ILE A 374 6.19 -14.38 2.57
N TYR A 375 4.90 -14.06 2.60
CA TYR A 375 4.37 -12.73 2.36
C TYR A 375 4.18 -11.98 3.69
N ILE A 376 4.46 -10.68 3.71
CA ILE A 376 4.16 -9.81 4.86
C ILE A 376 2.91 -8.97 4.57
N GLY A 377 1.85 -9.19 5.36
CA GLY A 377 0.59 -8.46 5.22
C GLY A 377 0.50 -7.32 6.22
N TYR A 378 0.71 -6.08 5.77
CA TYR A 378 0.70 -4.89 6.64
C TYR A 378 -0.05 -3.69 6.05
N LEU A 379 -0.30 -3.69 4.73
CA LEU A 379 -1.13 -2.68 4.11
C LEU A 379 -2.60 -2.94 4.47
N PRO A 380 -3.48 -1.93 4.43
CA PRO A 380 -4.88 -2.13 4.77
C PRO A 380 -5.59 -3.13 3.83
N GLN A 381 -6.12 -4.23 4.36
CA GLN A 381 -7.00 -5.16 3.62
C GLN A 381 -8.28 -4.51 3.06
N ALA A 382 -8.70 -3.37 3.63
CA ALA A 382 -9.76 -2.52 3.06
C ALA A 382 -9.37 -1.85 1.72
N HIS A 383 -8.10 -1.95 1.30
CA HIS A 383 -7.59 -1.45 0.03
C HIS A 383 -7.41 -2.62 -0.97
N VAL A 384 -7.83 -2.40 -2.22
CA VAL A 384 -7.88 -3.45 -3.27
C VAL A 384 -6.52 -4.13 -3.53
N LEU A 385 -5.43 -3.36 -3.46
CA LEU A 385 -4.08 -3.86 -3.66
C LEU A 385 -3.75 -5.00 -2.69
N GLU A 386 -3.94 -4.77 -1.39
CA GLU A 386 -3.60 -5.78 -0.37
C GLU A 386 -4.52 -6.98 -0.49
N LEU A 387 -5.83 -6.76 -0.61
CA LEU A 387 -6.80 -7.84 -0.75
C LEU A 387 -6.45 -8.78 -1.91
N VAL A 388 -6.10 -8.22 -3.07
CA VAL A 388 -5.71 -8.99 -4.26
C VAL A 388 -4.37 -9.68 -4.06
N CYS A 389 -3.37 -9.02 -3.48
CA CYS A 389 -2.07 -9.61 -3.20
C CYS A 389 -2.19 -10.82 -2.26
N GLU A 390 -2.94 -10.69 -1.16
CA GLU A 390 -3.20 -11.78 -0.23
C GLU A 390 -3.89 -12.97 -0.91
N ILE A 391 -4.94 -12.73 -1.71
CA ILE A 391 -5.61 -13.81 -2.44
C ILE A 391 -4.65 -14.49 -3.43
N CYS A 392 -3.81 -13.74 -4.14
CA CYS A 392 -2.83 -14.29 -5.07
C CYS A 392 -1.82 -15.22 -4.39
N VAL A 393 -1.23 -14.79 -3.26
CA VAL A 393 -0.22 -15.59 -2.54
C VAL A 393 -0.87 -16.81 -1.87
N LEU A 394 -2.09 -16.69 -1.35
CA LEU A 394 -2.83 -17.80 -0.77
C LEU A 394 -3.13 -18.88 -1.82
N ILE A 395 -3.62 -18.50 -3.00
CA ILE A 395 -3.86 -19.46 -4.10
C ILE A 395 -2.60 -20.26 -4.44
N MET A 396 -1.44 -19.60 -4.35
CA MET A 396 -0.14 -20.21 -4.57
C MET A 396 0.39 -20.98 -3.37
N GLY A 397 -0.36 -21.15 -2.27
CA GLY A 397 0.06 -21.93 -1.10
C GLY A 397 1.14 -21.26 -0.25
N ILE A 398 1.24 -19.92 -0.32
CA ILE A 398 2.27 -19.13 0.37
C ILE A 398 1.70 -18.58 1.69
N PRO A 399 2.40 -18.75 2.83
CA PRO A 399 1.99 -18.20 4.10
C PRO A 399 2.07 -16.66 4.16
N ILE A 400 1.11 -16.05 4.85
CA ILE A 400 1.06 -14.61 5.14
C ILE A 400 1.35 -14.39 6.62
N GLY A 401 2.40 -13.63 6.94
CA GLY A 401 2.62 -13.11 8.29
C GLY A 401 2.04 -11.70 8.41
N TYR A 402 1.01 -11.52 9.25
CA TYR A 402 0.39 -10.22 9.47
C TYR A 402 1.27 -9.31 10.34
N SER A 403 1.24 -8.03 10.01
CA SER A 403 2.02 -6.95 10.61
C SER A 403 1.20 -5.65 10.54
N SER A 404 1.72 -4.56 11.10
CA SER A 404 1.16 -3.22 10.97
C SER A 404 2.26 -2.22 10.63
N PRO A 405 1.93 -1.07 9.99
CA PRO A 405 2.91 0.00 9.79
C PRO A 405 3.63 0.41 11.09
N GLN A 406 2.94 0.29 12.23
CA GLN A 406 3.45 0.66 13.55
C GLN A 406 4.29 -0.44 14.22
N THR A 407 4.36 -1.66 13.67
CA THR A 407 5.18 -2.78 14.19
C THR A 407 6.18 -3.34 13.16
N LEU A 408 6.14 -2.85 11.92
CA LEU A 408 6.88 -3.37 10.77
C LEU A 408 8.40 -3.43 10.97
N THR A 409 9.02 -2.36 11.48
CA THR A 409 10.48 -2.23 11.67
C THR A 409 10.84 -2.21 13.15
N ASP A 410 12.10 -2.52 13.49
CA ASP A 410 12.60 -2.46 14.89
C ASP A 410 12.48 -1.04 15.49
N THR A 411 12.37 -0.02 14.64
CA THR A 411 12.21 1.40 15.02
C THR A 411 10.76 1.89 14.96
N SER A 412 9.80 1.02 14.65
CA SER A 412 8.41 1.44 14.49
C SER A 412 7.78 1.88 15.82
N THR A 413 6.76 2.73 15.75
CA THR A 413 6.23 3.47 16.91
C THR A 413 5.62 2.59 18.00
N ARG A 414 5.01 1.44 17.65
CA ARG A 414 4.43 0.50 18.63
C ARG A 414 5.46 -0.53 19.13
N ILE A 415 6.67 -0.59 18.60
CA ILE A 415 7.72 -1.50 19.13
C ILE A 415 8.34 -0.89 20.38
N LYS A 416 8.41 -1.68 21.46
CA LYS A 416 9.15 -1.31 22.67
C LYS A 416 10.64 -1.57 22.44
N GLN A 417 11.40 -0.48 22.32
CA GLN A 417 12.85 -0.52 22.10
C GLN A 417 13.54 -1.39 23.15
N ASP A 418 14.60 -2.08 22.71
CA ASP A 418 15.45 -2.96 23.52
C ASP A 418 14.77 -4.20 24.15
N THR A 419 13.48 -4.41 23.91
CA THR A 419 12.75 -5.58 24.45
C THR A 419 12.29 -6.57 23.38
N CYS A 420 11.93 -6.08 22.19
CA CYS A 420 11.50 -6.92 21.09
C CYS A 420 11.95 -6.34 19.74
N LYS A 421 11.90 -7.16 18.70
CA LYS A 421 12.19 -6.76 17.32
C LYS A 421 10.90 -6.38 16.58
N GLY A 422 11.02 -5.70 15.45
CA GLY A 422 9.92 -5.50 14.50
C GLY A 422 9.64 -6.74 13.67
N ASP A 423 8.52 -6.71 12.96
CA ASP A 423 8.01 -7.86 12.21
C ASP A 423 8.95 -8.31 11.09
N LEU A 424 9.58 -7.37 10.38
CA LEU A 424 10.53 -7.68 9.30
C LEU A 424 11.74 -8.49 9.79
N SER A 425 12.23 -8.19 10.98
CA SER A 425 13.38 -8.87 11.59
C SER A 425 13.05 -10.30 12.04
N VAL A 426 11.79 -10.55 12.45
CA VAL A 426 11.33 -11.86 12.92
C VAL A 426 10.84 -12.72 11.76
N LEU A 427 9.91 -12.20 10.95
CA LEU A 427 9.27 -12.92 9.84
C LEU A 427 10.25 -13.18 8.69
N ARG A 428 11.15 -12.23 8.44
CA ARG A 428 12.11 -12.24 7.32
C ARG A 428 11.41 -12.58 5.99
N PRO A 429 10.46 -11.76 5.53
CA PRO A 429 9.64 -12.08 4.36
C PRO A 429 10.47 -12.19 3.07
N THR A 430 9.93 -12.90 2.08
CA THR A 430 10.50 -12.98 0.72
C THR A 430 9.72 -12.15 -0.29
N LEU A 431 8.42 -11.94 -0.03
CA LEU A 431 7.52 -11.15 -0.87
C LEU A 431 7.04 -9.92 -0.08
N PHE A 432 7.09 -8.76 -0.71
CA PHE A 432 6.78 -7.49 -0.04
C PHE A 432 5.99 -6.57 -0.98
N ALA A 433 4.69 -6.40 -0.72
CA ALA A 433 3.92 -5.33 -1.36
C ALA A 433 4.13 -4.02 -0.60
N SER A 434 4.34 -2.92 -1.33
CA SER A 434 4.62 -1.62 -0.74
C SER A 434 3.97 -0.49 -1.53
N VAL A 435 4.08 0.71 -1.00
CA VAL A 435 3.64 1.95 -1.63
C VAL A 435 4.83 2.89 -1.79
N PRO A 436 4.84 3.80 -2.78
CA PRO A 436 5.99 4.66 -3.05
C PRO A 436 6.52 5.39 -1.82
N THR A 437 5.64 5.99 -1.01
CA THR A 437 6.03 6.72 0.20
C THR A 437 6.80 5.84 1.19
N VAL A 438 6.49 4.55 1.29
CA VAL A 438 7.20 3.62 2.17
C VAL A 438 8.58 3.30 1.60
N LEU A 439 8.68 3.05 0.29
CA LEU A 439 9.96 2.82 -0.38
C LEU A 439 10.89 4.04 -0.30
N ASP A 440 10.34 5.25 -0.49
CA ASP A 440 11.07 6.51 -0.37
C ASP A 440 11.63 6.70 1.05
N ARG A 441 10.83 6.44 2.07
CA ARG A 441 11.26 6.50 3.47
C ARG A 441 12.37 5.49 3.77
N ILE A 442 12.25 4.26 3.30
CA ILE A 442 13.28 3.23 3.47
C ILE A 442 14.58 3.68 2.79
N ALA A 443 14.51 4.18 1.55
CA ALA A 443 15.68 4.67 0.82
C ALA A 443 16.38 5.83 1.55
N LYS A 444 15.58 6.80 2.03
CA LYS A 444 16.07 7.95 2.81
C LYS A 444 16.77 7.52 4.10
N ALA A 445 16.17 6.58 4.84
CA ALA A 445 16.74 6.05 6.08
C ALA A 445 18.08 5.32 5.84
N VAL A 446 18.23 4.60 4.72
CA VAL A 446 19.51 3.99 4.35
C VAL A 446 20.57 5.07 4.08
N TRP A 447 20.23 6.09 3.30
CA TRP A 447 21.17 7.18 3.00
C TRP A 447 21.58 7.98 4.23
N GLU A 448 20.67 8.21 5.17
CA GLU A 448 20.97 8.86 6.44
C GLU A 448 21.99 8.05 7.25
N LYS A 449 21.76 6.73 7.41
CA LYS A 449 22.73 5.84 8.08
C LYS A 449 24.08 5.76 7.38
N VAL A 450 24.11 5.80 6.05
CA VAL A 450 25.37 5.81 5.28
C VAL A 450 26.15 7.10 5.56
N LYS A 451 25.46 8.25 5.60
CA LYS A 451 26.08 9.55 5.90
C LYS A 451 26.60 9.65 7.33
N GLU A 452 25.90 9.06 8.30
CA GLU A 452 26.37 8.94 9.69
C GLU A 452 27.68 8.15 9.81
N GLY A 453 27.93 7.22 8.89
CA GLY A 453 29.19 6.46 8.80
C GLY A 453 30.40 7.25 8.27
N GLY A 454 30.21 8.52 7.89
CA GLY A 454 31.27 9.43 7.45
C GLY A 454 31.67 9.29 5.96
N PRO A 455 32.61 10.14 5.49
CA PRO A 455 32.91 10.29 4.06
C PRO A 455 33.40 9.02 3.35
N LEU A 456 34.17 8.17 4.05
CA LEU A 456 34.64 6.90 3.49
C LEU A 456 33.47 5.93 3.25
N MET A 457 32.57 5.79 4.23
CA MET A 457 31.43 4.87 4.11
C MET A 457 30.49 5.32 2.98
N GLU A 458 30.27 6.63 2.86
CA GLU A 458 29.52 7.20 1.75
C GLU A 458 30.18 6.89 0.39
N ALA A 459 31.50 7.07 0.27
CA ALA A 459 32.23 6.77 -0.96
C ALA A 459 32.16 5.27 -1.34
N ILE A 460 32.31 4.38 -0.34
CA ILE A 460 32.19 2.93 -0.52
C ILE A 460 30.78 2.57 -1.00
N PHE A 461 29.74 3.10 -0.35
CA PHE A 461 28.36 2.81 -0.69
C PHE A 461 28.01 3.31 -2.09
N ARG A 462 28.39 4.54 -2.44
CA ARG A 462 28.18 5.10 -3.80
C ARG A 462 28.88 4.27 -4.88
N PHE A 463 30.10 3.82 -4.62
CA PHE A 463 30.80 2.92 -5.54
C PHE A 463 30.07 1.58 -5.69
N ALA A 464 29.68 0.96 -4.58
CA ALA A 464 28.99 -0.33 -4.59
C ALA A 464 27.63 -0.26 -5.29
N TYR A 465 26.89 0.83 -5.07
CA TYR A 465 25.63 1.14 -5.74
C TYR A 465 25.82 1.23 -7.26
N ASN A 466 26.75 2.07 -7.72
CA ASN A 466 27.02 2.24 -9.15
C ASN A 466 27.57 0.95 -9.79
N TYR A 467 28.43 0.22 -9.07
CA TYR A 467 28.95 -1.06 -9.53
C TYR A 467 27.83 -2.09 -9.70
N LYS A 468 26.97 -2.26 -8.69
CA LYS A 468 25.85 -3.21 -8.75
C LYS A 468 24.85 -2.82 -9.84
N TRP A 469 24.50 -1.55 -9.96
CA TRP A 469 23.65 -1.07 -11.04
C TRP A 469 24.20 -1.45 -12.42
N ARG A 470 25.50 -1.21 -12.67
CA ARG A 470 26.17 -1.60 -13.92
C ARG A 470 26.15 -3.13 -14.15
N ARG A 471 26.25 -3.92 -13.09
CA ARG A 471 26.20 -5.38 -13.17
C ARG A 471 24.79 -5.89 -13.49
N LEU A 472 23.76 -5.30 -12.87
CA LEU A 472 22.36 -5.61 -13.17
C LEU A 472 22.01 -5.26 -14.62
N THR A 473 22.38 -4.08 -15.12
CA THR A 473 22.12 -3.69 -16.52
C THR A 473 22.84 -4.57 -17.53
N THR A 474 24.00 -5.13 -17.16
CA THR A 474 24.75 -6.06 -18.02
C THR A 474 24.38 -7.53 -17.80
N GLY A 475 23.45 -7.81 -16.88
CA GLY A 475 22.96 -9.14 -16.49
C GLY A 475 24.05 -10.05 -15.95
N PHE A 476 24.88 -9.53 -15.04
CA PHE A 476 25.87 -10.29 -14.29
C PHE A 476 25.67 -10.11 -12.79
N PRO A 477 26.02 -11.11 -11.96
CA PRO A 477 25.86 -11.01 -10.51
C PRO A 477 26.91 -10.06 -9.87
N SER A 478 26.60 -9.58 -8.67
CA SER A 478 27.42 -8.63 -7.90
C SER A 478 27.89 -9.17 -6.53
N ILE A 479 28.28 -10.45 -6.51
CA ILE A 479 28.57 -11.26 -5.31
C ILE A 479 29.36 -10.54 -4.20
N ILE A 480 30.52 -9.92 -4.51
CA ILE A 480 31.38 -9.30 -3.49
C ILE A 480 30.66 -8.14 -2.78
N VAL A 481 30.11 -7.20 -3.54
CA VAL A 481 29.42 -6.03 -2.95
C VAL A 481 28.11 -6.45 -2.29
N ASP A 482 27.48 -7.51 -2.78
CA ASP A 482 26.29 -8.08 -2.16
C ASP A 482 26.57 -8.67 -0.79
N LEU A 483 27.66 -9.42 -0.65
CA LEU A 483 28.05 -10.02 0.62
C LEU A 483 28.50 -8.98 1.65
N LEU A 484 29.28 -7.98 1.23
CA LEU A 484 29.91 -7.01 2.13
C LEU A 484 29.00 -5.83 2.50
N ILE A 485 28.18 -5.36 1.56
CA ILE A 485 27.42 -4.11 1.69
C ILE A 485 25.91 -4.40 1.66
N PHE A 486 25.38 -4.91 0.55
CA PHE A 486 23.93 -5.02 0.38
C PHE A 486 23.28 -6.08 1.27
N ARG A 487 24.01 -7.07 1.78
CA ARG A 487 23.50 -8.00 2.78
C ARG A 487 23.03 -7.27 4.05
N LYS A 488 23.76 -6.25 4.50
CA LYS A 488 23.38 -5.42 5.65
C LYS A 488 22.16 -4.56 5.34
N VAL A 489 22.13 -3.98 4.13
CA VAL A 489 21.01 -3.15 3.65
C VAL A 489 19.73 -3.96 3.52
N ARG A 490 19.79 -5.12 2.85
CA ARG A 490 18.67 -6.08 2.75
C ARG A 490 18.19 -6.54 4.13
N GLY A 491 19.08 -6.60 5.11
CA GLY A 491 18.75 -6.89 6.51
C GLY A 491 17.69 -5.97 7.11
N LEU A 492 17.60 -4.70 6.65
CA LEU A 492 16.59 -3.74 7.12
C LEU A 492 15.15 -4.14 6.76
N ILE A 493 14.98 -4.98 5.74
CA ILE A 493 13.69 -5.53 5.32
C ILE A 493 13.62 -7.05 5.52
N GLY A 494 14.38 -7.59 6.48
CA GLY A 494 14.37 -9.01 6.84
C GLY A 494 15.37 -9.89 6.09
N GLY A 495 16.08 -9.35 5.10
CA GLY A 495 17.24 -9.97 4.45
C GLY A 495 16.95 -11.10 3.47
N ARG A 496 15.68 -11.47 3.25
CA ARG A 496 15.26 -12.53 2.32
C ARG A 496 14.32 -12.07 1.21
N VAL A 497 13.97 -10.78 1.17
CA VAL A 497 13.10 -10.22 0.14
C VAL A 497 13.72 -10.45 -1.23
N ARG A 498 12.96 -11.09 -2.11
CA ARG A 498 13.36 -11.46 -3.48
C ARG A 498 12.46 -10.85 -4.55
N CYS A 499 11.28 -10.37 -4.18
CA CYS A 499 10.35 -9.72 -5.09
C CYS A 499 9.53 -8.68 -4.32
N MET A 500 9.43 -7.49 -4.91
CA MET A 500 8.63 -6.40 -4.36
C MET A 500 7.61 -5.93 -5.38
N VAL A 501 6.45 -5.49 -4.91
CA VAL A 501 5.43 -4.83 -5.74
C VAL A 501 5.18 -3.42 -5.19
N SER A 502 5.02 -2.44 -6.06
CA SER A 502 4.60 -1.09 -5.69
C SER A 502 3.41 -0.61 -6.51
N GLY A 503 2.46 0.03 -5.84
CA GLY A 503 1.27 0.61 -6.47
C GLY A 503 0.58 1.65 -5.58
N GLY A 504 -0.56 2.18 -6.05
CA GLY A 504 -1.39 3.16 -5.31
C GLY A 504 -0.97 4.62 -5.45
N ALA A 505 0.29 4.88 -5.82
CA ALA A 505 0.80 6.20 -6.17
C ALA A 505 1.95 6.08 -7.20
N PRO A 506 2.37 7.17 -7.85
CA PRO A 506 3.55 7.15 -8.72
C PRO A 506 4.84 7.02 -7.89
N LEU A 507 5.80 6.26 -8.40
CA LEU A 507 7.13 6.08 -7.82
C LEU A 507 8.17 6.89 -8.59
N SER A 508 9.10 7.53 -7.87
CA SER A 508 10.20 8.24 -8.51
C SER A 508 11.20 7.27 -9.16
N GLU A 509 11.83 7.67 -10.27
CA GLU A 509 12.85 6.85 -10.94
C GLU A 509 14.02 6.49 -10.01
N GLU A 510 14.42 7.43 -9.16
CA GLU A 510 15.50 7.23 -8.21
C GLU A 510 15.14 6.17 -7.17
N SER A 511 13.92 6.20 -6.64
CA SER A 511 13.43 5.22 -5.67
C SER A 511 13.19 3.85 -6.31
N HIS A 512 12.74 3.82 -7.57
CA HIS A 512 12.62 2.61 -8.37
C HIS A 512 13.97 1.92 -8.55
N LEU A 513 14.96 2.69 -9.02
CA LEU A 513 16.31 2.18 -9.23
C LEU A 513 16.97 1.79 -7.91
N PHE A 514 16.82 2.62 -6.87
CA PHE A 514 17.38 2.36 -5.56
C PHE A 514 16.83 1.07 -4.97
N THR A 515 15.52 0.84 -5.08
CA THR A 515 14.88 -0.39 -4.59
C THR A 515 15.41 -1.61 -5.34
N ASN A 516 15.46 -1.54 -6.67
CA ASN A 516 15.99 -2.64 -7.51
C ASN A 516 17.45 -2.99 -7.19
N VAL A 517 18.30 -1.99 -6.92
CA VAL A 517 19.73 -2.18 -6.64
C VAL A 517 19.96 -2.66 -5.20
N CYS A 518 19.33 -2.01 -4.22
CA CYS A 518 19.65 -2.19 -2.81
C CYS A 518 18.89 -3.35 -2.16
N PHE A 519 17.68 -3.65 -2.64
CA PHE A 519 16.77 -4.58 -1.97
C PHE A 519 16.47 -5.80 -2.83
N ALA A 520 15.63 -5.63 -3.85
CA ALA A 520 15.08 -6.72 -4.64
C ALA A 520 14.44 -6.20 -5.93
N PRO A 521 14.24 -7.06 -6.94
CA PRO A 521 13.46 -6.75 -8.13
C PRO A 521 12.11 -6.13 -7.76
N LEU A 522 11.81 -4.96 -8.33
CA LEU A 522 10.57 -4.23 -8.10
C LEU A 522 9.64 -4.33 -9.30
N ILE A 523 8.36 -4.56 -9.04
CA ILE A 523 7.27 -4.53 -10.02
C ILE A 523 6.38 -3.33 -9.71
N GLN A 524 6.27 -2.39 -10.64
CA GLN A 524 5.27 -1.33 -10.55
C GLN A 524 3.94 -1.78 -11.19
N GLY A 525 2.83 -1.46 -10.54
CA GLY A 525 1.48 -1.70 -11.05
C GLY A 525 0.66 -0.42 -11.08
N TYR A 526 -0.04 -0.20 -12.19
CA TYR A 526 -1.04 0.86 -12.31
C TYR A 526 -2.43 0.27 -12.39
N GLY A 527 -3.34 0.81 -11.59
CA GLY A 527 -4.77 0.63 -11.76
C GLY A 527 -5.53 1.18 -10.56
N LEU A 528 -6.83 0.90 -10.51
CA LEU A 528 -7.76 1.50 -9.58
C LEU A 528 -8.63 0.43 -8.91
N THR A 529 -9.41 0.83 -7.91
CA THR A 529 -10.41 -0.07 -7.30
C THR A 529 -11.42 -0.55 -8.34
N GLU A 530 -11.81 0.32 -9.27
CA GLU A 530 -12.71 0.06 -10.40
C GLU A 530 -12.16 -0.95 -11.42
N THR A 531 -10.87 -1.29 -11.33
CA THR A 531 -10.21 -2.28 -12.20
C THR A 531 -9.66 -3.48 -11.42
N CYS A 532 -10.05 -3.65 -10.15
CA CYS A 532 -9.60 -4.73 -9.28
C CYS A 532 -8.08 -4.79 -9.08
N ALA A 533 -7.47 -3.64 -8.75
CA ALA A 533 -6.03 -3.40 -8.66
C ALA A 533 -5.39 -3.09 -10.02
N ALA A 534 -4.36 -3.81 -10.45
CA ALA A 534 -3.53 -3.45 -11.61
C ALA A 534 -4.20 -3.73 -12.98
N ALA A 535 -4.36 -2.69 -13.79
CA ALA A 535 -4.64 -2.81 -15.22
C ALA A 535 -3.36 -2.90 -16.07
N CYS A 536 -2.26 -2.29 -15.60
CA CYS A 536 -0.93 -2.46 -16.16
C CYS A 536 0.01 -3.03 -15.09
N LEU A 537 0.91 -3.91 -15.51
CA LEU A 537 1.92 -4.49 -14.62
C LEU A 537 3.28 -4.56 -15.32
N MET A 538 4.29 -4.03 -14.64
CA MET A 538 5.69 -4.06 -15.05
C MET A 538 6.27 -5.48 -14.96
N GLU A 539 7.24 -5.78 -15.81
CA GLU A 539 8.02 -7.02 -15.68
C GLU A 539 8.94 -6.94 -14.45
N SER A 540 9.19 -8.07 -13.81
CA SER A 540 10.05 -8.12 -12.62
C SER A 540 11.48 -7.69 -12.97
N GLY A 541 12.03 -6.77 -12.18
CA GLY A 541 13.42 -6.35 -12.32
C GLY A 541 13.68 -5.39 -13.49
N ASP A 542 12.64 -4.88 -14.17
CA ASP A 542 12.80 -3.82 -15.16
C ASP A 542 13.39 -2.58 -14.49
N LEU A 543 14.57 -2.16 -14.94
CA LEU A 543 15.30 -1.03 -14.34
C LEU A 543 14.87 0.32 -14.93
N ARG A 544 14.08 0.32 -16.00
CA ARG A 544 13.60 1.55 -16.63
C ARG A 544 12.61 2.23 -15.70
N GLY A 545 12.88 3.50 -15.39
CA GLY A 545 11.93 4.33 -14.65
C GLY A 545 10.76 4.80 -15.52
N HIS A 546 9.83 5.50 -14.89
CA HIS A 546 8.75 6.25 -15.53
C HIS A 546 7.63 5.47 -16.22
N HIS A 547 7.65 4.13 -16.27
CA HIS A 547 6.54 3.34 -16.82
C HIS A 547 5.98 2.36 -15.78
N VAL A 548 4.81 1.80 -16.07
CA VAL A 548 4.05 0.87 -15.21
C VAL A 548 3.81 -0.48 -15.89
N GLY A 549 4.57 -0.74 -16.96
CA GLY A 549 4.46 -1.95 -17.78
C GLY A 549 3.31 -1.91 -18.78
N ALA A 550 2.97 -3.08 -19.30
CA ALA A 550 1.94 -3.28 -20.31
C ALA A 550 0.59 -3.69 -19.68
N PRO A 551 -0.52 -3.61 -20.43
CA PRO A 551 -1.81 -4.11 -19.98
C PRO A 551 -1.72 -5.55 -19.47
N THR A 552 -2.43 -5.86 -18.39
CA THR A 552 -2.55 -7.24 -17.92
C THR A 552 -3.39 -8.06 -18.91
N PRO A 553 -3.13 -9.36 -19.05
CA PRO A 553 -3.86 -10.23 -20.00
C PRO A 553 -5.38 -10.28 -19.86
N SER A 554 -5.95 -9.77 -18.77
CA SER A 554 -7.39 -9.75 -18.52
C SER A 554 -8.06 -8.42 -18.89
N VAL A 555 -7.30 -7.42 -19.33
CA VAL A 555 -7.82 -6.10 -19.72
C VAL A 555 -7.36 -5.66 -21.12
N GLN A 556 -8.06 -4.67 -21.64
CA GLN A 556 -7.66 -3.88 -22.80
C GLN A 556 -7.75 -2.38 -22.46
N ILE A 557 -6.87 -1.59 -23.05
CA ILE A 557 -6.74 -0.16 -22.72
C ILE A 557 -6.86 0.68 -23.98
N LYS A 558 -7.70 1.71 -23.98
CA LYS A 558 -7.84 2.67 -25.07
C LYS A 558 -7.41 4.05 -24.60
N LEU A 559 -6.77 4.82 -25.47
CA LEU A 559 -6.52 6.24 -25.24
C LEU A 559 -7.66 7.05 -25.86
N ARG A 560 -8.31 7.89 -25.08
CA ARG A 560 -9.29 8.88 -25.54
C ARG A 560 -8.63 10.24 -25.65
N GLU A 561 -8.88 10.92 -26.76
CA GLU A 561 -8.44 12.30 -26.96
C GLU A 561 -8.98 13.22 -25.87
N TRP A 562 -8.13 14.09 -25.35
CA TRP A 562 -8.53 15.16 -24.46
C TRP A 562 -8.07 16.51 -25.03
N VAL A 563 -8.99 17.12 -25.77
CA VAL A 563 -8.76 18.35 -26.54
C VAL A 563 -8.28 19.50 -25.65
N ASP A 564 -8.90 19.72 -24.48
CA ASP A 564 -8.52 20.84 -23.61
C ASP A 564 -7.06 20.74 -23.15
N GLY A 565 -6.61 19.52 -22.85
CA GLY A 565 -5.24 19.25 -22.41
C GLY A 565 -4.23 19.08 -23.56
N GLY A 566 -4.67 19.13 -24.82
CA GLY A 566 -3.81 18.96 -25.99
C GLY A 566 -3.20 17.55 -26.11
N TYR A 567 -3.90 16.52 -25.66
CA TYR A 567 -3.45 15.13 -25.73
C TYR A 567 -4.28 14.34 -26.74
N SER A 568 -3.61 13.70 -27.70
CA SER A 568 -4.24 12.88 -28.74
C SER A 568 -3.59 11.49 -28.83
N PRO A 569 -4.39 10.42 -29.05
CA PRO A 569 -3.85 9.09 -29.30
C PRO A 569 -2.92 9.04 -30.53
N HIS A 570 -3.00 10.04 -31.41
CA HIS A 570 -2.18 10.15 -32.61
C HIS A 570 -0.94 11.05 -32.43
N ASP A 571 -0.67 11.51 -31.20
CA ASP A 571 0.53 12.28 -30.88
C ASP A 571 1.82 11.53 -31.22
N LYS A 572 2.85 12.29 -31.61
CA LYS A 572 4.21 11.78 -31.91
C LYS A 572 5.24 12.41 -30.97
N PRO A 573 6.28 11.66 -30.53
CA PRO A 573 6.63 10.29 -30.92
C PRO A 573 5.82 9.20 -30.21
N SER A 574 5.02 9.55 -29.20
CA SER A 574 4.29 8.61 -28.34
C SER A 574 2.81 8.96 -28.28
N PRO A 575 1.89 7.99 -28.45
CA PRO A 575 0.45 8.17 -28.22
C PRO A 575 0.16 8.65 -26.80
N ARG A 576 -0.75 9.62 -26.64
CA ARG A 576 -1.17 10.14 -25.34
C ARG A 576 -2.68 10.31 -25.27
N GLY A 577 -3.25 10.35 -24.07
CA GLY A 577 -4.68 10.59 -23.92
C GLY A 577 -5.20 10.09 -22.59
N GLU A 578 -6.49 10.29 -22.36
CA GLU A 578 -7.16 9.72 -21.21
C GLU A 578 -7.23 8.19 -21.32
N ILE A 579 -6.85 7.50 -20.25
CA ILE A 579 -6.84 6.04 -20.20
C ILE A 579 -8.27 5.55 -19.97
N LEU A 580 -8.77 4.73 -20.89
CA LEU A 580 -10.01 3.99 -20.76
C LEU A 580 -9.68 2.51 -20.64
N ILE A 581 -10.31 1.82 -19.69
CA ILE A 581 -10.01 0.40 -19.41
C ILE A 581 -11.29 -0.42 -19.60
N SER A 582 -11.15 -1.56 -20.29
CA SER A 582 -12.22 -2.54 -20.48
C SER A 582 -11.70 -3.95 -20.23
N GLY A 583 -12.60 -4.89 -19.96
CA GLY A 583 -12.27 -6.28 -19.64
C GLY A 583 -13.06 -6.79 -18.43
N SER A 584 -12.98 -8.10 -18.18
CA SER A 584 -13.66 -8.73 -17.05
C SER A 584 -13.29 -8.17 -15.67
N PRO A 585 -12.09 -7.61 -15.42
CA PRO A 585 -11.76 -6.95 -14.15
C PRO A 585 -12.50 -5.63 -13.88
N VAL A 586 -13.10 -5.01 -14.91
CA VAL A 586 -13.79 -3.72 -14.76
C VAL A 586 -15.10 -3.89 -13.99
N THR A 587 -15.27 -3.09 -12.94
CA THR A 587 -16.37 -3.21 -11.98
C THR A 587 -17.70 -2.72 -12.54
N ARG A 588 -18.82 -3.07 -11.89
CA ARG A 588 -20.16 -2.68 -12.37
C ARG A 588 -20.41 -1.17 -12.20
N GLY A 589 -19.85 -0.53 -11.19
CA GLY A 589 -20.11 0.87 -10.91
C GLY A 589 -19.98 1.19 -9.43
N TYR A 590 -20.72 2.20 -8.99
CA TYR A 590 -20.77 2.63 -7.60
C TYR A 590 -22.09 2.24 -6.94
N TYR A 591 -21.98 1.65 -5.75
CA TYR A 591 -23.08 1.08 -4.99
C TYR A 591 -24.13 2.15 -4.67
N LYS A 592 -25.36 1.92 -5.14
CA LYS A 592 -26.50 2.85 -5.01
C LYS A 592 -26.17 4.29 -5.45
N ASN A 593 -25.30 4.45 -6.45
CA ASN A 593 -24.93 5.76 -6.98
C ASN A 593 -24.92 5.73 -8.53
N PRO A 594 -26.10 5.77 -9.17
CA PRO A 594 -26.22 5.66 -10.62
C PRO A 594 -25.62 6.87 -11.36
N GLU A 595 -25.67 8.07 -10.76
CA GLU A 595 -25.11 9.29 -11.34
C GLU A 595 -23.59 9.18 -11.49
N ALA A 596 -22.87 8.90 -10.40
CA ALA A 596 -21.42 8.68 -10.46
C ALA A 596 -21.05 7.51 -11.37
N THR A 597 -21.92 6.50 -11.49
CA THR A 597 -21.70 5.36 -12.38
C THR A 597 -21.82 5.76 -13.85
N ALA A 598 -22.81 6.59 -14.20
CA ALA A 598 -22.97 7.10 -15.56
C ALA A 598 -21.84 8.06 -15.96
N GLU A 599 -21.29 8.83 -15.01
CA GLU A 599 -20.14 9.70 -15.26
C GLU A 599 -18.84 8.92 -15.52
N ALA A 600 -18.62 7.82 -14.79
CA ALA A 600 -17.36 7.09 -14.81
C ALA A 600 -17.29 5.99 -15.87
N PHE A 601 -18.42 5.52 -16.39
CA PHE A 601 -18.45 4.40 -17.33
C PHE A 601 -19.25 4.76 -18.58
N ILE A 602 -18.67 4.44 -19.73
CA ILE A 602 -19.32 4.60 -21.04
C ILE A 602 -19.46 3.23 -21.71
N THR A 603 -20.47 3.09 -22.55
CA THR A 603 -20.66 1.89 -23.37
C THR A 603 -20.66 2.31 -24.83
N GLU A 604 -19.76 1.72 -25.62
CA GLU A 604 -19.71 1.96 -27.06
C GLU A 604 -20.82 1.16 -27.79
N PRO A 605 -21.17 1.52 -29.05
CA PRO A 605 -22.25 0.86 -29.78
C PRO A 605 -22.06 -0.65 -30.01
N ASP A 606 -20.83 -1.14 -29.94
CA ASP A 606 -20.48 -2.56 -30.01
C ASP A 606 -20.77 -3.33 -28.70
N GLY A 607 -21.26 -2.64 -27.67
CA GLY A 607 -21.52 -3.18 -26.34
C GLY A 607 -20.30 -3.19 -25.42
N THR A 608 -19.13 -2.74 -25.88
CA THR A 608 -17.93 -2.66 -25.05
C THR A 608 -18.09 -1.58 -24.00
N ARG A 609 -18.00 -1.98 -22.73
CA ARG A 609 -18.04 -1.07 -21.59
C ARG A 609 -16.64 -0.64 -21.19
N TRP A 610 -16.43 0.67 -21.10
CA TRP A 610 -15.16 1.30 -20.75
C TRP A 610 -15.31 2.08 -19.45
N PHE A 611 -14.38 1.83 -18.52
CA PHE A 611 -14.16 2.69 -17.38
C PHE A 611 -13.26 3.87 -17.78
N CYS A 612 -13.76 5.08 -17.61
CA CYS A 612 -13.02 6.32 -17.83
C CYS A 612 -12.24 6.65 -16.55
N THR A 613 -10.93 6.39 -16.56
CA THR A 613 -10.10 6.49 -15.35
C THR A 613 -9.95 7.92 -14.84
N GLY A 614 -10.08 8.91 -15.74
CA GLY A 614 -9.70 10.29 -15.47
C GLY A 614 -8.19 10.49 -15.33
N ASP A 615 -7.38 9.48 -15.65
CA ASP A 615 -5.92 9.57 -15.69
C ASP A 615 -5.44 9.72 -17.15
N ILE A 616 -4.42 10.55 -17.36
CA ILE A 616 -3.79 10.76 -18.66
C ILE A 616 -2.58 9.84 -18.78
N GLY A 617 -2.56 9.03 -19.84
CA GLY A 617 -1.52 8.07 -20.13
C GLY A 617 -0.70 8.43 -21.35
N MET A 618 0.47 7.79 -21.44
CA MET A 618 1.34 7.77 -22.60
C MET A 618 1.76 6.33 -22.90
N VAL A 619 1.84 5.97 -24.17
CA VAL A 619 2.34 4.66 -24.61
C VAL A 619 3.74 4.79 -25.19
N HIS A 620 4.66 3.96 -24.71
CA HIS A 620 6.02 3.85 -25.19
C HIS A 620 6.11 2.97 -26.44
N GLN A 621 7.25 3.02 -27.13
CA GLN A 621 7.50 2.25 -28.35
C GLN A 621 7.38 0.73 -28.16
N ASP A 622 7.65 0.23 -26.95
CA ASP A 622 7.52 -1.17 -26.58
C ASP A 622 6.10 -1.56 -26.16
N GLY A 623 5.15 -0.62 -26.16
CA GLY A 623 3.78 -0.84 -25.69
C GLY A 623 3.64 -0.80 -24.16
N SER A 624 4.66 -0.39 -23.41
CA SER A 624 4.48 -0.07 -21.99
C SER A 624 3.79 1.27 -21.80
N PHE A 625 3.10 1.44 -20.67
CA PHE A 625 2.34 2.65 -20.35
C PHE A 625 3.05 3.48 -19.28
N SER A 626 2.88 4.79 -19.35
CA SER A 626 3.20 5.76 -18.30
C SER A 626 1.97 6.56 -17.94
N ILE A 627 1.87 6.95 -16.68
CA ILE A 627 0.85 7.88 -16.20
C ILE A 627 1.46 9.27 -16.15
N ILE A 628 0.89 10.21 -16.88
CA ILE A 628 1.31 11.60 -16.90
C ILE A 628 0.78 12.29 -15.64
N ASP A 629 -0.54 12.33 -15.46
CA ASP A 629 -1.20 12.84 -14.26
C ASP A 629 -2.72 12.55 -14.32
N ARG A 630 -3.48 12.97 -13.30
CA ARG A 630 -4.94 12.97 -13.28
C ARG A 630 -5.49 14.21 -13.97
N LYS A 631 -6.51 14.05 -14.80
CA LYS A 631 -7.23 15.15 -15.47
C LYS A 631 -7.70 16.24 -14.50
N LYS A 632 -8.09 15.87 -13.28
CA LYS A 632 -8.51 16.80 -12.23
C LYS A 632 -7.35 17.49 -11.49
N ASP A 633 -6.17 16.88 -11.48
CA ASP A 633 -4.99 17.41 -10.81
C ASP A 633 -4.09 18.24 -11.76
N LEU A 634 -4.35 18.17 -13.07
CA LEU A 634 -3.73 19.04 -14.07
C LEU A 634 -4.36 20.43 -14.01
N VAL A 635 -3.60 21.37 -13.48
CA VAL A 635 -4.02 22.77 -13.39
C VAL A 635 -3.46 23.55 -14.57
N LYS A 636 -4.34 24.17 -15.36
CA LYS A 636 -3.94 25.14 -16.38
C LYS A 636 -3.67 26.48 -15.71
N LEU A 637 -2.43 26.95 -15.78
CA LEU A 637 -2.04 28.28 -15.32
C LEU A 637 -2.56 29.37 -16.28
N GLN A 638 -2.54 30.62 -15.83
CA GLN A 638 -3.02 31.77 -16.61
C GLN A 638 -2.33 31.89 -17.98
N ALA A 639 -1.04 31.56 -18.05
CA ALA A 639 -0.25 31.61 -19.28
C ALA A 639 -0.54 30.44 -20.26
N GLY A 640 -1.40 29.50 -19.85
CA GLY A 640 -1.91 28.42 -20.67
C GLY A 640 -1.17 27.10 -20.54
N GLU A 641 -0.04 27.06 -19.80
CA GLU A 641 0.65 25.82 -19.50
C GLU A 641 -0.11 24.98 -18.47
N TYR A 642 -0.03 23.66 -18.63
CA TYR A 642 -0.54 22.70 -17.65
C TYR A 642 0.56 22.29 -16.69
N VAL A 643 0.27 22.36 -15.38
CA VAL A 643 1.17 21.87 -14.34
C VAL A 643 0.64 20.57 -13.77
N SER A 644 1.53 19.57 -13.73
CA SER A 644 1.29 18.33 -12.99
C SER A 644 1.71 18.51 -11.53
N LEU A 645 0.73 18.65 -10.63
CA LEU A 645 1.01 18.90 -9.21
C LEU A 645 1.79 17.74 -8.57
N VAL A 646 1.42 16.49 -8.90
CA VAL A 646 2.05 15.28 -8.33
C VAL A 646 3.49 15.13 -8.82
N LYS A 647 3.77 15.45 -10.09
CA LYS A 647 5.14 15.46 -10.63
C LYS A 647 6.03 16.42 -9.84
N VAL A 648 5.54 17.64 -9.56
CA VAL A 648 6.29 18.64 -8.79
C VAL A 648 6.53 18.15 -7.37
N GLU A 649 5.50 17.60 -6.72
CA GLU A 649 5.61 17.04 -5.36
C GLU A 649 6.66 15.95 -5.25
N LEU A 650 6.65 14.96 -6.16
CA LEU A 650 7.61 13.87 -6.16
C LEU A 650 9.05 14.36 -6.35
N ALA A 651 9.24 15.40 -7.17
CA ALA A 651 10.55 16.00 -7.37
C ALA A 651 11.03 16.72 -6.10
N ILE A 652 10.19 17.57 -5.50
CA ILE A 652 10.59 18.40 -4.34
C ILE A 652 10.57 17.64 -3.01
N ALA A 653 9.86 16.50 -2.91
CA ALA A 653 9.89 15.61 -1.75
C ALA A 653 11.29 15.06 -1.43
N GLN A 654 12.22 15.16 -2.38
CA GLN A 654 13.63 14.79 -2.20
C GLN A 654 14.46 15.83 -1.45
N SER A 655 13.91 17.02 -1.16
CA SER A 655 14.55 18.01 -0.31
C SER A 655 14.95 17.41 1.04
N ALA A 656 16.08 17.89 1.58
CA ALA A 656 16.57 17.47 2.89
C ALA A 656 15.59 17.83 4.01
N TYR A 657 14.84 18.93 3.84
CA TYR A 657 13.95 19.49 4.84
C TYR A 657 12.52 18.94 4.75
N VAL A 658 12.11 18.40 3.61
CA VAL A 658 10.72 17.96 3.38
C VAL A 658 10.48 16.56 3.97
N GLU A 659 9.42 16.43 4.77
CA GLU A 659 8.84 15.14 5.19
C GLU A 659 7.59 14.83 4.36
N ASN A 660 6.65 15.77 4.27
CA ASN A 660 5.51 15.72 3.36
C ASN A 660 5.34 17.08 2.66
N VAL A 661 4.82 17.06 1.43
CA VAL A 661 4.59 18.28 0.65
C VAL A 661 3.28 18.18 -0.14
N CYS A 662 2.60 19.32 -0.27
CA CYS A 662 1.44 19.49 -1.14
C CYS A 662 1.64 20.75 -1.98
N VAL A 663 1.71 20.58 -3.30
CA VAL A 663 1.78 21.69 -4.27
C VAL A 663 0.35 22.11 -4.61
N TYR A 664 0.17 23.42 -4.77
CA TYR A 664 -1.09 24.02 -5.13
C TYR A 664 -0.87 25.07 -6.23
N ALA A 665 -1.77 25.07 -7.21
CA ALA A 665 -1.78 26.03 -8.31
C ALA A 665 -3.17 26.66 -8.40
N ASP A 666 -3.23 27.98 -8.55
CA ASP A 666 -4.45 28.70 -8.89
C ASP A 666 -4.46 28.94 -10.42
N PRO A 667 -5.55 28.58 -11.14
CA PRO A 667 -5.65 28.84 -12.57
C PRO A 667 -5.51 30.31 -12.97
N ASN A 668 -5.74 31.24 -12.05
CA ASN A 668 -5.66 32.68 -12.28
C ASN A 668 -4.23 33.25 -12.15
N HIS A 669 -3.23 32.42 -11.87
CA HIS A 669 -1.84 32.84 -11.66
C HIS A 669 -0.87 32.05 -12.55
N ASP A 670 0.35 32.55 -12.71
CA ASP A 670 1.42 32.01 -13.56
C ASP A 670 2.45 31.15 -12.80
N PHE A 671 2.19 30.82 -11.54
CA PHE A 671 3.11 30.09 -10.68
C PHE A 671 2.41 29.18 -9.68
N THR A 672 3.16 28.21 -9.15
CA THR A 672 2.71 27.32 -8.08
C THR A 672 3.22 27.76 -6.71
N ILE A 673 2.52 27.32 -5.67
CA ILE A 673 2.92 27.44 -4.25
C ILE A 673 2.94 26.05 -3.61
N CYS A 674 3.54 25.90 -2.43
CA CYS A 674 3.51 24.62 -1.72
C CYS A 674 3.38 24.74 -0.20
N PHE A 675 2.75 23.74 0.41
CA PHE A 675 2.73 23.54 1.86
C PHE A 675 3.65 22.39 2.20
N VAL A 676 4.48 22.54 3.23
CA VAL A 676 5.49 21.56 3.60
C VAL A 676 5.34 21.22 5.07
N SER A 677 5.19 19.94 5.39
CA SER A 677 5.47 19.42 6.73
C SER A 677 6.96 19.09 6.77
N PRO A 678 7.79 19.83 7.52
CA PRO A 678 9.22 19.66 7.48
C PRO A 678 9.71 18.63 8.50
N LYS A 679 10.90 18.10 8.26
CA LYS A 679 11.58 17.23 9.22
C LYS A 679 12.02 18.00 10.45
N ILE A 680 11.49 17.61 11.61
CA ILE A 680 11.83 18.20 12.91
C ILE A 680 13.35 18.22 13.13
N SER A 681 14.02 17.10 12.86
CA SER A 681 15.47 16.96 13.08
C SER A 681 16.31 17.88 12.18
N GLN A 682 15.91 18.09 10.92
CA GLN A 682 16.66 18.90 9.97
C GLN A 682 16.42 20.39 10.19
N ILE A 683 15.19 20.78 10.53
CA ILE A 683 14.88 22.17 10.92
C ILE A 683 15.61 22.55 12.20
N ARG A 684 15.70 21.64 13.17
CA ARG A 684 16.48 21.88 14.40
C ARG A 684 17.97 22.04 14.12
N LYS A 685 18.56 21.18 13.26
CA LYS A 685 19.95 21.33 12.82
C LYS A 685 20.19 22.69 12.14
N LEU A 686 19.31 23.07 11.23
CA LEU A 686 19.37 24.37 10.56
C LEU A 686 19.27 25.52 11.57
N ALA A 687 18.41 25.42 12.59
CA ALA A 687 18.28 26.41 13.64
C ALA A 687 19.56 26.57 14.47
N VAL A 688 20.28 25.47 14.74
CA VAL A 688 21.60 25.50 15.41
C VAL A 688 22.62 26.21 14.53
N GLU A 689 22.69 25.87 13.24
CA GLU A 689 23.63 26.48 12.29
C GLU A 689 23.39 27.99 12.13
N LEU A 690 22.14 28.43 12.24
CA LEU A 690 21.75 29.84 12.18
C LEU A 690 21.84 30.57 13.53
N GLY A 691 22.16 29.87 14.63
CA GLY A 691 22.17 30.45 15.99
C GLY A 691 20.79 30.85 16.53
N LEU A 692 19.70 30.34 15.94
CA LEU A 692 18.32 30.68 16.31
C LEU A 692 17.77 29.81 17.44
N LEU A 693 18.38 28.64 17.67
CA LEU A 693 17.82 27.67 18.61
C LEU A 693 17.82 28.20 20.06
N GLU A 694 18.86 28.92 20.50
CA GLU A 694 18.96 29.40 21.88
C GLU A 694 17.83 30.38 22.24
N ASP A 695 17.51 31.31 21.34
CA ASP A 695 16.45 32.29 21.54
C ASP A 695 15.07 31.62 21.53
N VAL A 696 14.86 30.65 20.63
CA VAL A 696 13.62 29.87 20.57
C VAL A 696 13.46 29.00 21.83
N SER A 697 14.51 28.32 22.28
CA SER A 697 14.49 27.52 23.49
C SER A 697 14.18 28.38 24.72
N ARG A 698 14.69 29.61 24.79
CA ARG A 698 14.34 30.57 25.86
C ARG A 698 12.86 30.94 25.81
N GLN A 699 12.34 31.25 24.63
CA GLN A 699 10.93 31.57 24.45
C GLN A 699 10.02 30.38 24.83
N VAL A 700 10.42 29.15 24.48
CA VAL A 700 9.72 27.94 24.92
C VAL A 700 9.75 27.79 26.43
N GLN A 701 10.89 28.03 27.08
CA GLN A 701 11.00 27.99 28.55
C GLN A 701 10.06 28.98 29.26
N GLU A 702 9.81 30.13 28.65
CA GLU A 702 8.90 31.15 29.20
C GLU A 702 7.42 30.85 28.92
N THR A 703 7.11 30.16 27.81
CA THR A 703 5.73 29.96 27.33
C THR A 703 5.15 28.59 27.71
N LEU A 704 5.99 27.57 27.92
CA LEU A 704 5.53 26.20 28.21
C LEU A 704 5.24 26.02 29.72
N PRO A 705 4.12 25.38 30.09
CA PRO A 705 3.82 25.04 31.49
C PRO A 705 4.90 24.20 32.18
N ALA A 706 5.11 24.42 33.49
CA ALA A 706 6.19 23.79 34.27
C ALA A 706 6.16 22.25 34.34
N ASP A 707 4.98 21.66 34.18
CA ASP A 707 4.76 20.22 34.06
C ASP A 707 5.24 19.66 32.71
N ARG A 708 5.10 20.45 31.63
CA ARG A 708 5.51 20.10 30.26
C ARG A 708 7.00 20.36 29.99
N LEU A 709 7.62 21.28 30.73
CA LEU A 709 9.06 21.59 30.61
C LEU A 709 9.98 20.42 31.01
N LYS A 710 9.46 19.46 31.77
CA LYS A 710 10.19 18.25 32.17
C LYS A 710 10.26 17.19 31.07
N ASP A 711 9.49 17.35 30.01
CA ASP A 711 9.44 16.43 28.88
C ASP A 711 10.26 16.99 27.71
N GLU A 712 11.42 16.40 27.44
CA GLU A 712 12.33 16.82 26.37
C GLU A 712 11.67 16.83 24.98
N SER A 713 10.73 15.92 24.75
CA SER A 713 10.04 15.86 23.46
C SER A 713 8.99 16.96 23.32
N ALA A 714 8.47 17.51 24.44
CA ALA A 714 7.50 18.61 24.45
C ALA A 714 8.18 19.91 24.10
N VAL A 715 9.34 20.12 24.71
CA VAL A 715 10.24 21.22 24.40
C VAL A 715 10.60 21.18 22.91
N THR A 716 11.01 20.01 22.41
CA THR A 716 11.39 19.84 20.99
C THR A 716 10.26 20.17 20.01
N LEU A 717 9.02 19.75 20.29
CA LEU A 717 7.86 20.07 19.46
C LEU A 717 7.48 21.55 19.51
N ALA A 718 7.53 22.17 20.69
CA ALA A 718 7.24 23.59 20.85
C ALA A 718 8.30 24.47 20.16
N GLU A 719 9.58 24.10 20.28
CA GLU A 719 10.67 24.71 19.52
C GLU A 719 10.38 24.60 18.02
N HIS A 720 10.01 23.40 17.55
CA HIS A 720 9.69 23.17 16.14
C HIS A 720 8.54 24.06 15.64
N GLN A 721 7.48 24.22 16.43
CA GLN A 721 6.34 25.08 16.09
C GLN A 721 6.74 26.55 15.93
N LEU A 722 7.66 27.05 16.76
CA LEU A 722 8.19 28.41 16.63
C LEU A 722 9.13 28.53 15.43
N LEU A 723 10.01 27.55 15.23
CA LEU A 723 10.96 27.54 14.12
C LEU A 723 10.26 27.58 12.75
N CYS A 724 9.16 26.85 12.58
CA CYS A 724 8.37 26.86 11.34
C CYS A 724 7.74 28.22 11.02
N LYS A 725 7.59 29.12 12.01
CA LYS A 725 7.07 30.49 11.81
C LYS A 725 8.16 31.50 11.44
N ILE A 726 9.44 31.14 11.58
CA ILE A 726 10.55 32.05 11.29
C ILE A 726 10.74 32.15 9.77
N LYS A 727 10.57 33.36 9.23
CA LYS A 727 10.70 33.64 7.79
C LYS A 727 12.06 33.22 7.22
N GLN A 728 13.15 33.45 7.95
CA GLN A 728 14.50 33.07 7.51
C GLN A 728 14.63 31.55 7.27
N ILE A 729 13.98 30.72 8.08
CA ILE A 729 13.97 29.26 7.90
C ILE A 729 13.14 28.90 6.67
N ALA A 730 11.95 29.50 6.53
CA ALA A 730 11.10 29.28 5.36
C ALA A 730 11.80 29.66 4.04
N ASP A 731 12.55 30.76 4.01
CA ASP A 731 13.30 31.21 2.83
C ASP A 731 14.43 30.25 2.44
N ILE A 732 15.15 29.66 3.41
CA ILE A 732 16.19 28.67 3.15
C ILE A 732 15.58 27.36 2.64
N VAL A 733 14.50 26.89 3.25
CA VAL A 733 13.79 25.70 2.79
C VAL A 733 13.23 25.91 1.38
N LEU A 734 12.72 27.10 1.07
CA LEU A 734 12.22 27.44 -0.26
C LEU A 734 13.33 27.42 -1.29
N LYS A 735 14.50 27.98 -0.95
CA LYS A 735 15.66 27.96 -1.83
C LYS A 735 16.12 26.53 -2.13
N ASP A 736 16.18 25.66 -1.11
CA ASP A 736 16.52 24.24 -1.30
C ASP A 736 15.49 23.53 -2.21
N ILE A 737 14.19 23.74 -1.99
CA ILE A 737 13.13 23.21 -2.85
C ILE A 737 13.28 23.68 -4.31
N GLN A 738 13.62 24.95 -4.52
CA GLN A 738 13.84 25.51 -5.85
C GLN A 738 15.10 24.94 -6.52
N ASP A 739 16.18 24.73 -5.77
CA ASP A 739 17.40 24.11 -6.24
C ASP A 739 17.16 22.64 -6.63
N VAL A 740 16.42 21.89 -5.80
CA VAL A 740 15.99 20.51 -6.10
C VAL A 740 15.10 20.48 -7.36
N GLY A 741 14.13 21.39 -7.47
CA GLY A 741 13.25 21.49 -8.64
C GLY A 741 14.03 21.74 -9.94
N ARG A 742 15.01 22.66 -9.91
CA ARG A 742 15.93 22.91 -11.04
C ARG A 742 16.77 21.67 -11.36
N ALA A 743 17.34 21.02 -10.36
CA ALA A 743 18.14 19.81 -10.55
C ALA A 743 17.34 18.66 -11.18
N LYS A 744 16.03 18.58 -10.86
CA LYS A 744 15.10 17.60 -11.44
C LYS A 744 14.48 18.03 -12.77
N LYS A 745 14.99 19.11 -13.38
CA LYS A 745 14.56 19.62 -14.69
C LYS A 745 13.06 19.96 -14.74
N LEU A 746 12.49 20.43 -13.63
CA LEU A 746 11.16 21.04 -13.65
C LEU A 746 11.21 22.34 -14.45
N ALA A 747 10.13 22.65 -15.17
CA ALA A 747 10.01 23.93 -15.84
C ALA A 747 9.87 25.06 -14.82
N SER A 748 10.25 26.29 -15.21
CA SER A 748 10.25 27.44 -14.29
C SER A 748 8.88 27.74 -13.68
N PHE A 749 7.79 27.48 -14.42
CA PHE A 749 6.41 27.66 -13.97
C PHE A 749 5.92 26.52 -13.06
N GLU A 750 6.58 25.35 -13.09
CA GLU A 750 6.26 24.21 -12.22
C GLU A 750 6.85 24.38 -10.82
N ILE A 751 7.97 25.09 -10.69
CA ILE A 751 8.71 25.25 -9.43
C ILE A 751 7.97 26.23 -8.49
N PRO A 752 7.66 25.82 -7.24
CA PRO A 752 6.98 26.69 -6.30
C PRO A 752 7.72 28.01 -6.03
N ARG A 753 7.00 29.14 -6.17
CA ARG A 753 7.54 30.48 -5.88
C ARG A 753 7.43 30.85 -4.40
N LYS A 754 6.47 30.27 -3.67
CA LYS A 754 6.23 30.55 -2.25
C LYS A 754 5.90 29.26 -1.50
N LEU A 755 6.21 29.23 -0.20
CA LEU A 755 5.87 28.11 0.66
C LEU A 755 5.35 28.54 2.03
N VAL A 756 4.68 27.60 2.69
CA VAL A 756 4.37 27.63 4.12
C VAL A 756 4.85 26.35 4.79
N LEU A 757 5.50 26.50 5.95
CA LEU A 757 5.91 25.39 6.80
C LEU A 757 4.81 25.10 7.83
N ASP A 758 4.29 23.87 7.79
CA ASP A 758 3.32 23.36 8.74
C ASP A 758 4.05 22.55 9.82
N ALA A 759 4.01 23.01 11.07
CA ALA A 759 4.69 22.35 12.17
C ALA A 759 4.02 21.03 12.59
N ASP A 760 2.76 20.80 12.20
CA ASP A 760 2.05 19.58 12.53
C ASP A 760 2.46 18.44 11.57
N PRO A 761 2.81 17.26 12.07
CA PRO A 761 3.12 16.11 11.22
C PRO A 761 1.85 15.63 10.48
N TRP A 762 2.01 15.31 9.20
CA TRP A 762 0.89 14.79 8.39
C TRP A 762 0.80 13.27 8.53
N THR A 763 -0.18 12.81 9.31
CA THR A 763 -0.43 11.39 9.56
C THR A 763 -1.85 11.00 9.12
N PRO A 764 -2.16 9.71 8.94
CA PRO A 764 -3.52 9.31 8.58
C PRO A 764 -4.56 9.76 9.62
N GLU A 765 -4.18 9.80 10.89
CA GLU A 765 -5.02 10.29 11.99
C GLU A 765 -5.28 11.80 11.93
N SER A 766 -4.35 12.60 11.37
CA SER A 766 -4.59 14.03 11.15
C SER A 766 -5.55 14.30 9.98
N GLY A 767 -5.90 13.27 9.20
CA GLY A 767 -6.82 13.39 8.08
C GLY A 767 -6.22 14.08 6.85
N LEU A 768 -4.95 14.47 6.88
CA LEU A 768 -4.25 15.14 5.75
C LEU A 768 -3.66 14.16 4.74
N VAL A 769 -3.44 12.91 5.17
CA VAL A 769 -3.03 11.80 4.29
C VAL A 769 -3.96 10.59 4.42
N THR A 770 -3.92 9.68 3.45
CA THR A 770 -4.59 8.37 3.53
C THR A 770 -3.74 7.36 4.30
N GLU A 771 -4.27 6.16 4.59
CA GLU A 771 -3.47 5.05 5.17
C GLU A 771 -2.27 4.67 4.30
N ALA A 772 -2.43 4.76 2.99
CA ALA A 772 -1.34 4.58 2.04
C ALA A 772 -0.40 5.81 1.96
N LEU A 773 -0.53 6.76 2.91
CA LEU A 773 0.26 7.99 3.02
C LEU A 773 0.17 8.91 1.81
N LYS A 774 -0.97 8.89 1.09
CA LYS A 774 -1.26 9.77 -0.05
C LYS A 774 -1.91 11.07 0.41
N ILE A 775 -1.50 12.22 -0.13
CA ILE A 775 -2.05 13.55 0.21
C ILE A 775 -3.55 13.62 -0.10
N LYS A 776 -4.36 14.08 0.87
CA LYS A 776 -5.79 14.38 0.70
C LYS A 776 -5.99 15.87 0.36
N ARG A 777 -5.80 16.24 -0.90
CA ARG A 777 -5.87 17.65 -1.38
C ARG A 777 -7.12 18.42 -0.95
N HIS A 778 -8.27 17.75 -0.94
CA HIS A 778 -9.54 18.35 -0.54
C HIS A 778 -9.53 18.84 0.92
N ASN A 779 -8.76 18.20 1.80
CA ASN A 779 -8.59 18.61 3.20
C ASN A 779 -7.49 19.66 3.38
N MET A 780 -6.53 19.74 2.45
CA MET A 780 -5.44 20.71 2.48
C MET A 780 -5.93 22.13 2.24
N ARG A 781 -6.82 22.33 1.25
CA ARG A 781 -7.32 23.66 0.89
C ARG A 781 -8.05 24.36 2.06
N PRO A 782 -8.96 23.71 2.80
CA PRO A 782 -9.58 24.32 3.99
C PRO A 782 -8.56 24.68 5.08
N LYS A 783 -7.55 23.83 5.31
CA LYS A 783 -6.53 24.06 6.34
C LYS A 783 -5.69 25.31 6.04
N PHE A 784 -5.23 25.45 4.79
CA PHE A 784 -4.31 26.51 4.36
C PHE A 784 -4.98 27.66 3.61
N LEU A 785 -6.30 27.84 3.75
CA LEU A 785 -7.04 28.82 2.93
C LEU A 785 -6.50 30.25 3.09
N LYS A 786 -6.21 30.66 4.33
CA LYS A 786 -5.64 31.98 4.61
C LYS A 786 -4.25 32.16 3.99
N ASP A 787 -3.43 31.13 4.07
CA ASP A 787 -2.08 31.13 3.52
C ASP A 787 -2.09 31.19 1.99
N ILE A 788 -3.05 30.52 1.34
CA ILE A 788 -3.28 30.59 -0.11
C ILE A 788 -3.61 32.02 -0.52
N GLU A 789 -4.57 32.65 0.17
CA GLU A 789 -4.98 34.04 -0.09
C GLU A 789 -3.79 35.01 0.05
N GLU A 790 -2.98 34.85 1.10
CA GLU A 790 -1.78 35.68 1.33
C GLU A 790 -0.69 35.44 0.27
N MET A 791 -0.40 34.19 -0.08
CA MET A 791 0.63 33.86 -1.05
C MET A 791 0.28 34.32 -2.47
N TYR A 792 -1.00 34.26 -2.88
CA TYR A 792 -1.43 34.77 -4.18
C TYR A 792 -1.81 36.25 -4.18
N GLY A 793 -1.82 36.91 -3.01
CA GLY A 793 -2.18 38.32 -2.88
C GLY A 793 -3.65 38.61 -3.14
N ILE A 794 -4.54 37.65 -2.85
CA ILE A 794 -5.99 37.78 -3.00
C ILE A 794 -6.50 38.67 -1.87
N GLN A 795 -6.53 39.99 -2.09
CA GLN A 795 -7.19 40.92 -1.15
C GLN A 795 -8.68 40.63 -1.11
N LYS A 796 -9.25 40.42 0.09
CA LYS A 796 -10.69 40.52 0.29
C LYS A 796 -11.14 41.90 -0.18
N ARG A 797 -11.91 41.96 -1.27
CA ARG A 797 -12.74 43.15 -1.53
C ARG A 797 -13.65 43.28 -0.31
N ALA A 798 -13.40 44.32 0.47
CA ALA A 798 -14.20 44.67 1.64
C ALA A 798 -15.65 44.96 1.26
#